data_AF-A0A6J4X9X1-F1
#
_entry.id   AF-A0A6J4X9X1-F1
#
_cell.length_a   1.000
_cell.length_b   1.000
_cell.length_c   1.000
_cell.angle_alpha   90.00
_cell.angle_beta   90.00
_cell.angle_gamma   90.00
#
_symmetry.space_group_name_H-M   'P 1'
#
loop_
_entity.id
_entity.type
_entity.pdbx_description
1 polymer ?
#
loop_
_entity_poly.entity_id
_entity_poly.type
_entity_poly.pdbx_seq_one_letter_code
_entity_poly.pdbx_strand_id
1 'polypeptide(L)'
;MGKPEITKFENLFAKIPILGICGPMDAGLKTNRILAIDIARFYAIALVFYGHFIEELMLLKNPAAASQYKYIYSFHMVLFIVLAGYVAKESHVGWNCGKFLKHRFYTRLLPFIFFTLLMMIPPFFVNGKFFGLVLPSIVGYGIGLINTAFGLPSFCIPSWFLLLIIGVELVHYGAFRFLKDSNVKILFAAIGFYVVGYWFNLKLDLFNPLKGRIVGWNYFFIHEAITLYPFYLLGIYLRRMRFLIDAVSTRILFPGAVVAFLIVLFTYQLNTGPFNFHVYNYVVILFSSHGHILLFPLTAIAGCALILLIAGMTRTQKTIVWLGQNTFILMCLNGIFYHYINPPTAKWVLANLPNSALSIFGVGLIMTVASLALCMPFILLFNMLVPQLVGKPKLKGLLLRRLHFKWLPATLYITFLFLPLLSLVSLSFHSTLRGTSIPVGQFTVLNYIHVFQNPALTASIINSVTYVTLNILITVPVALLAAYAFSRYSFVGDKHLFFGFLTLRMTPPVVMVFPVFLIFSALDLVNKPLAIALAHCLFNVPISIWVLESFISAIPKELDENAFIDGYSFFRFFTRILIPIMAPGIAVTSFFCFMFSWVEIVFARILTVTSGKPISMAVSALFSFRTDIGLVMAMTVLSIIPGALMIYFVRNHIAKGFTIKQVN
;
A
#
# COMPACT_ATOMS: atom_id res chain seq x y z
N MET A 1 -34.63 41.19 16.11
CA MET A 1 -33.39 41.03 16.90
C MET A 1 -33.30 39.60 17.40
N GLY A 2 -32.61 38.74 16.67
CA GLY A 2 -32.40 37.34 17.03
C GLY A 2 -31.12 37.19 17.87
N LYS A 3 -31.22 36.45 18.99
CA LYS A 3 -30.07 35.88 19.69
C LYS A 3 -30.01 34.38 19.36
N PRO A 4 -29.07 33.92 18.52
CA PRO A 4 -28.81 32.49 18.33
C PRO A 4 -27.52 32.05 19.04
N GLU A 5 -27.37 30.73 19.20
CA GLU A 5 -26.08 29.99 19.26
C GLU A 5 -25.34 29.64 20.57
N ILE A 6 -25.85 29.90 21.78
CA ILE A 6 -25.15 29.45 23.00
C ILE A 6 -25.68 28.11 23.58
N THR A 7 -26.98 27.81 23.40
CA THR A 7 -27.62 26.59 23.95
C THR A 7 -27.34 25.29 23.18
N LYS A 8 -26.66 25.36 22.03
CA LYS A 8 -26.22 24.17 21.25
C LYS A 8 -24.85 23.65 21.67
N PHE A 9 -24.01 24.50 22.27
CA PHE A 9 -22.67 24.13 22.74
C PHE A 9 -22.71 23.43 24.11
N GLU A 10 -23.55 23.89 25.05
CA GLU A 10 -23.69 23.25 26.37
C GLU A 10 -24.28 21.83 26.27
N ASN A 11 -25.20 21.59 25.33
CA ASN A 11 -25.72 20.24 25.04
C ASN A 11 -24.70 19.32 24.35
N LEU A 12 -23.63 19.86 23.76
CA LEU A 12 -22.51 19.08 23.23
C LEU A 12 -21.53 18.69 24.35
N PHE A 13 -21.33 19.57 25.34
CA PHE A 13 -20.48 19.33 26.52
C PHE A 13 -21.14 18.43 27.59
N ALA A 14 -22.46 18.48 27.76
CA ALA A 14 -23.20 17.59 28.67
C ALA A 14 -23.22 16.11 28.21
N LYS A 15 -22.85 15.84 26.95
CA LYS A 15 -22.63 14.48 26.42
C LYS A 15 -21.17 14.01 26.50
N ILE A 16 -20.28 14.81 27.09
CA ILE A 16 -18.88 14.45 27.28
C ILE A 16 -18.75 13.78 28.65
N PRO A 17 -18.38 12.49 28.73
CA PRO A 17 -18.24 11.78 29.99
C PRO A 17 -16.91 12.18 30.67
N ILE A 18 -16.83 13.39 31.22
CA ILE A 18 -15.67 13.86 32.00
C ILE A 18 -15.86 13.62 33.51
N LEU A 19 -17.06 13.28 33.98
CA LEU A 19 -17.35 12.96 35.39
C LEU A 19 -18.09 11.63 35.61
N GLY A 20 -18.15 10.77 34.59
CA GLY A 20 -18.74 9.43 34.65
C GLY A 20 -17.78 8.37 34.11
N ILE A 21 -16.73 8.04 34.87
CA ILE A 21 -15.69 7.05 34.49
C ILE A 21 -16.26 5.60 34.47
N CYS A 22 -17.58 5.43 34.61
CA CYS A 22 -18.29 4.14 34.58
C CYS A 22 -19.68 4.30 33.89
N GLY A 23 -19.72 4.34 32.56
CA GLY A 23 -20.92 4.05 31.75
C GLY A 23 -20.70 2.79 30.92
N PRO A 24 -21.75 2.02 30.57
CA PRO A 24 -21.68 0.56 30.46
C PRO A 24 -20.64 0.11 29.43
N MET A 25 -19.87 -0.91 29.82
CA MET A 25 -19.16 -1.76 28.86
C MET A 25 -20.14 -2.07 27.71
N ASP A 26 -19.74 -1.74 26.48
CA ASP A 26 -20.50 -1.98 25.27
C ASP A 26 -21.35 -3.25 25.36
N ALA A 27 -22.66 -3.04 25.54
CA ALA A 27 -23.69 -4.05 25.30
C ALA A 27 -23.67 -4.35 23.80
N GLY A 28 -22.77 -5.25 23.38
CA GLY A 28 -22.62 -5.61 21.95
C GLY A 28 -21.37 -6.42 21.58
N LEU A 29 -20.37 -6.57 22.45
CA LEU A 29 -19.20 -7.42 22.20
C LEU A 29 -18.95 -8.38 23.36
N LYS A 30 -19.84 -9.38 23.54
CA LYS A 30 -19.52 -10.61 24.29
C LYS A 30 -18.26 -11.24 23.67
N THR A 31 -17.11 -10.96 24.26
CA THR A 31 -15.83 -11.58 23.92
C THR A 31 -15.25 -12.10 25.23
N ASN A 32 -14.79 -13.35 25.26
CA ASN A 32 -13.95 -13.93 26.31
C ASN A 32 -12.67 -13.08 26.46
N ARG A 33 -12.77 -11.92 27.11
CA ARG A 33 -11.63 -11.03 27.36
C ARG A 33 -10.96 -11.47 28.63
N ILE A 34 -9.63 -11.59 28.57
CA ILE A 34 -8.81 -12.05 29.68
C ILE A 34 -8.15 -10.81 30.28
N LEU A 35 -8.69 -10.32 31.40
CA LEU A 35 -8.27 -9.06 32.02
C LEU A 35 -6.78 -9.05 32.38
N ALA A 36 -6.24 -10.18 32.83
CA ALA A 36 -4.82 -10.35 33.13
C ALA A 36 -3.92 -10.06 31.91
N ILE A 37 -4.36 -10.36 30.70
CA ILE A 37 -3.60 -10.10 29.47
C ILE A 37 -3.62 -8.62 29.10
N ASP A 38 -4.74 -7.92 29.33
CA ASP A 38 -4.79 -6.46 29.17
C ASP A 38 -3.88 -5.77 30.20
N ILE A 39 -3.80 -6.27 31.44
CA ILE A 39 -2.82 -5.80 32.44
C ILE A 39 -1.38 -6.09 31.98
N ALA A 40 -1.09 -7.29 31.47
CA ALA A 40 0.24 -7.63 30.96
C ALA A 40 0.66 -6.72 29.79
N ARG A 41 -0.28 -6.34 28.91
CA ARG A 41 -0.05 -5.36 27.84
C ARG A 41 0.24 -3.96 28.37
N PHE A 42 -0.42 -3.57 29.46
CA PHE A 42 -0.09 -2.33 30.16
C PHE A 42 1.35 -2.35 30.71
N TYR A 43 1.76 -3.45 31.36
CA TYR A 43 3.14 -3.56 31.84
C TYR A 43 4.15 -3.60 30.71
N ALA A 44 3.85 -4.32 29.63
CA ALA A 44 4.69 -4.35 28.44
C ALA A 44 4.91 -2.93 27.90
N ILE A 45 3.87 -2.11 27.75
CA ILE A 45 4.02 -0.74 27.26
C ILE A 45 4.68 0.20 28.26
N ALA A 46 4.43 0.03 29.56
CA ALA A 46 5.13 0.77 30.60
C ALA A 46 6.65 0.52 30.54
N LEU A 47 7.08 -0.73 30.32
CA LEU A 47 8.50 -1.07 30.14
C LEU A 47 9.12 -0.40 28.90
N VAL A 48 8.35 -0.15 27.83
CA VAL A 48 8.86 0.58 26.64
C VAL A 48 9.09 2.06 26.97
N PHE A 49 8.14 2.71 27.64
CA PHE A 49 8.29 4.12 28.06
C PHE A 49 9.47 4.27 29.02
N TYR A 50 9.56 3.39 30.01
CA TYR A 50 10.69 3.32 30.93
C TYR A 50 12.00 3.10 30.18
N GLY A 51 12.03 2.08 29.31
CA GLY A 51 13.21 1.67 28.56
C GLY A 51 13.78 2.78 27.68
N HIS A 52 12.94 3.51 26.92
CA HIS A 52 13.38 4.63 26.08
C HIS A 52 13.85 5.85 26.88
N PHE A 53 13.33 6.07 28.09
CA PHE A 53 13.87 7.12 28.95
C PHE A 53 15.23 6.73 29.53
N ILE A 54 15.37 5.50 30.01
CA ILE A 54 16.65 4.96 30.50
C ILE A 54 17.69 4.88 29.37
N GLU A 55 17.27 4.63 28.13
CA GLU A 55 18.14 4.67 26.95
C GLU A 55 18.86 6.00 26.82
N GLU A 56 18.17 7.13 26.99
CA GLU A 56 18.78 8.45 26.89
C GLU A 56 19.82 8.69 28.00
N LEU A 57 19.55 8.25 29.23
CA LEU A 57 20.53 8.29 30.32
C LEU A 57 21.74 7.38 30.06
N MET A 58 21.51 6.21 29.45
CA MET A 58 22.57 5.29 29.02
C MET A 58 23.42 5.88 27.90
N LEU A 59 22.82 6.54 26.90
CA LEU A 59 23.54 7.22 25.82
C LEU A 59 24.41 8.37 26.35
N LEU A 60 24.04 8.94 27.50
CA LEU A 60 24.85 9.89 28.27
C LEU A 60 25.88 9.21 29.20
N LYS A 61 26.17 7.93 28.96
CA LYS A 61 27.20 7.10 29.62
C LYS A 61 26.97 6.81 31.12
N ASN A 62 25.73 6.79 31.59
CA ASN A 62 25.44 6.38 32.96
C ASN A 62 25.46 4.84 33.13
N PRO A 63 26.29 4.26 34.04
CA PRO A 63 26.44 2.81 34.18
C PRO A 63 25.23 2.12 34.81
N ALA A 64 24.53 2.78 35.74
CA ALA A 64 23.33 2.23 36.34
C ALA A 64 22.17 2.19 35.33
N ALA A 65 22.01 3.24 34.51
CA ALA A 65 21.05 3.24 33.40
C ALA A 65 21.36 2.13 32.38
N ALA A 66 22.63 1.94 32.02
CA ALA A 66 23.09 0.85 31.16
C ALA A 66 22.66 -0.54 31.67
N SER A 67 22.84 -0.81 32.97
CA SER A 67 22.44 -2.10 33.57
C SER A 67 20.92 -2.33 33.52
N GLN A 68 20.13 -1.31 33.84
CA GLN A 68 18.67 -1.39 33.81
C GLN A 68 18.12 -1.53 32.39
N TYR A 69 18.72 -0.80 31.44
CA TYR A 69 18.39 -0.92 30.02
C TYR A 69 18.63 -2.35 29.53
N LYS A 70 19.82 -2.92 29.79
CA LYS A 70 20.17 -4.31 29.44
C LYS A 70 19.18 -5.31 30.01
N TYR A 71 18.82 -5.15 31.28
CA TYR A 71 17.87 -6.03 31.96
C TYR A 71 16.51 -6.05 31.26
N ILE A 72 15.93 -4.87 31.00
CA ILE A 72 14.60 -4.76 30.39
C ILE A 72 14.60 -5.22 28.93
N TYR A 73 15.64 -4.86 28.17
CA TYR A 73 15.76 -5.20 26.75
C TYR A 73 16.00 -6.69 26.49
N SER A 74 16.39 -7.45 27.52
CA SER A 74 16.53 -8.91 27.41
C SER A 74 15.20 -9.65 27.18
N PHE A 75 14.04 -9.06 27.51
CA PHE A 75 12.75 -9.75 27.39
C PHE A 75 11.56 -8.91 26.93
N HIS A 76 11.51 -7.59 27.14
CA HIS A 76 10.26 -6.83 26.97
C HIS A 76 9.75 -6.80 25.52
N MET A 77 10.63 -6.79 24.51
CA MET A 77 10.21 -6.84 23.10
C MET A 77 9.60 -8.21 22.76
N VAL A 78 10.17 -9.28 23.30
CA VAL A 78 9.66 -10.66 23.13
C VAL A 78 8.30 -10.80 23.82
N LEU A 79 8.10 -10.15 24.97
CA LEU A 79 6.82 -10.15 25.69
C LEU A 79 5.67 -9.67 24.80
N PHE A 80 5.87 -8.63 23.98
CA PHE A 80 4.82 -8.21 23.05
C PHE A 80 4.51 -9.24 21.98
N ILE A 81 5.52 -9.97 21.49
CA ILE A 81 5.33 -11.05 20.51
C ILE A 81 4.55 -12.21 21.13
N VAL A 82 4.87 -12.59 22.37
CA VAL A 82 4.12 -13.59 23.16
C VAL A 82 2.67 -13.12 23.37
N LEU A 83 2.45 -11.88 23.78
CA LEU A 83 1.11 -11.30 23.98
C LEU A 83 0.31 -11.20 22.67
N ALA A 84 0.99 -10.94 21.54
CA ALA A 84 0.36 -10.92 20.22
C ALA A 84 -0.09 -12.33 19.80
N GLY A 85 0.74 -13.34 20.04
CA GLY A 85 0.40 -14.75 19.83
C GLY A 85 -0.74 -15.23 20.73
N TYR A 86 -0.70 -14.84 22.01
CA TYR A 86 -1.74 -15.19 22.98
C TYR A 86 -3.14 -14.71 22.55
N VAL A 87 -3.24 -13.49 22.02
CA VAL A 87 -4.54 -12.93 21.56
C VAL A 87 -4.85 -13.27 20.08
N ALA A 88 -3.95 -13.99 19.39
CA ALA A 88 -4.15 -14.39 18.01
C ALA A 88 -5.37 -15.30 17.86
N LYS A 89 -6.17 -15.07 16.81
CA LYS A 89 -7.31 -15.95 16.49
C LYS A 89 -6.87 -16.96 15.45
N GLU A 90 -6.88 -18.22 15.84
CA GLU A 90 -6.51 -19.34 14.95
C GLU A 90 -7.41 -19.42 13.71
N SER A 91 -8.66 -18.99 13.81
CA SER A 91 -9.61 -18.94 12.69
C SER A 91 -9.22 -18.00 11.56
N HIS A 92 -8.30 -17.05 11.79
CA HIS A 92 -7.82 -16.13 10.75
C HIS A 92 -6.99 -16.85 9.68
N VAL A 93 -6.41 -18.01 9.99
CA VAL A 93 -5.62 -18.80 9.04
C VAL A 93 -6.52 -19.44 7.97
N GLY A 94 -7.80 -19.67 8.27
CA GLY A 94 -8.78 -20.16 7.30
C GLY A 94 -9.31 -19.10 6.32
N TRP A 95 -8.88 -17.84 6.43
CA TRP A 95 -9.29 -16.79 5.49
C TRP A 95 -8.50 -16.87 4.20
N ASN A 96 -9.10 -16.41 3.09
CA ASN A 96 -8.36 -16.20 1.86
C ASN A 96 -7.29 -15.10 2.05
N CYS A 97 -6.23 -15.16 1.24
CA CYS A 97 -5.06 -14.29 1.38
C CYS A 97 -5.46 -12.80 1.30
N GLY A 98 -6.34 -12.44 0.36
CA GLY A 98 -6.83 -11.06 0.22
C GLY A 98 -7.56 -10.53 1.46
N LYS A 99 -8.42 -11.33 2.10
CA LYS A 99 -9.12 -10.94 3.33
C LYS A 99 -8.16 -10.84 4.51
N PHE A 100 -7.19 -11.75 4.61
CA PHE A 100 -6.15 -11.69 5.63
C PHE A 100 -5.31 -10.41 5.51
N LEU A 101 -4.74 -10.15 4.33
CA LEU A 101 -3.94 -8.96 4.06
C LEU A 101 -4.74 -7.67 4.28
N LYS A 102 -5.98 -7.63 3.80
CA LYS A 102 -6.89 -6.50 4.04
C LYS A 102 -7.10 -6.25 5.53
N HIS A 103 -7.33 -7.31 6.32
CA HIS A 103 -7.51 -7.17 7.77
C HIS A 103 -6.24 -6.63 8.46
N ARG A 104 -5.06 -7.11 8.08
CA ARG A 104 -3.77 -6.63 8.62
C ARG A 104 -3.48 -5.19 8.21
N PHE A 105 -3.82 -4.81 6.99
CA PHE A 105 -3.73 -3.43 6.54
C PHE A 105 -4.48 -2.49 7.50
N TYR A 106 -5.77 -2.73 7.77
CA TYR A 106 -6.56 -1.85 8.63
C TYR A 106 -6.18 -1.90 10.12
N THR A 107 -5.69 -3.03 10.62
CA THR A 107 -5.42 -3.21 12.06
C THR A 107 -3.98 -2.87 12.47
N ARG A 108 -3.06 -2.77 11.51
CA ARG A 108 -1.62 -2.58 11.76
C ARG A 108 -1.01 -1.52 10.87
N LEU A 109 -1.07 -1.71 9.54
CA LEU A 109 -0.35 -0.86 8.59
C LEU A 109 -0.96 0.54 8.45
N LEU A 110 -2.28 0.65 8.47
CA LEU A 110 -2.98 1.94 8.43
C LEU A 110 -2.68 2.80 9.68
N PRO A 111 -2.71 2.25 10.91
CA PRO A 111 -2.19 2.95 12.08
C PRO A 111 -0.73 3.40 11.95
N PHE A 112 0.14 2.53 11.43
CA PHE A 112 1.53 2.87 11.18
C PHE A 112 1.67 4.08 10.24
N ILE A 113 0.96 4.08 9.11
CA ILE A 113 0.95 5.19 8.15
C ILE A 113 0.38 6.46 8.80
N PHE A 114 -0.75 6.36 9.49
CA PHE A 114 -1.40 7.49 10.14
C PHE A 114 -0.48 8.16 11.17
N PHE A 115 0.11 7.39 12.07
CA PHE A 115 1.01 7.93 13.08
C PHE A 115 2.33 8.43 12.49
N THR A 116 2.85 7.82 11.42
CA THR A 116 4.01 8.36 10.70
C THR A 116 3.72 9.77 10.18
N LEU A 117 2.60 9.93 9.46
CA LEU A 117 2.19 11.24 8.93
C LEU A 117 1.92 12.25 10.05
N LEU A 118 1.30 11.81 11.14
CA LEU A 118 1.05 12.66 12.31
C LEU A 118 2.37 13.15 12.94
N MET A 119 3.37 12.29 13.06
CA MET A 119 4.67 12.61 13.67
C MET A 119 5.60 13.43 12.74
N MET A 120 5.23 13.60 11.48
CA MET A 120 5.91 14.55 10.58
C MET A 120 5.55 16.01 10.86
N ILE A 121 4.48 16.27 11.63
CA ILE A 121 3.98 17.63 11.91
C ILE A 121 4.80 18.35 13.00
N PRO A 122 5.09 17.75 14.18
CA PRO A 122 5.81 18.44 15.26
C PRO A 122 7.17 19.05 14.89
N PRO A 123 8.02 18.46 14.01
CA PRO A 123 9.31 19.05 13.64
C PRO A 123 9.23 20.42 12.96
N PHE A 124 8.05 20.84 12.47
CA PHE A 124 7.85 22.21 11.98
C PHE A 124 7.83 23.26 13.10
N PHE A 125 7.48 22.86 14.32
CA PHE A 125 7.24 23.78 15.45
C PHE A 125 8.27 23.62 16.57
N VAL A 126 8.77 22.40 16.78
CA VAL A 126 9.67 22.07 17.89
C VAL A 126 10.85 21.28 17.35
N ASN A 127 12.06 21.63 17.81
CA ASN A 127 13.26 20.88 17.49
C ASN A 127 13.30 19.58 18.30
N GLY A 128 13.45 18.45 17.61
CA GLY A 128 13.57 17.12 18.20
C GLY A 128 14.87 16.43 17.81
N LYS A 129 15.25 15.40 18.56
CA LYS A 129 16.42 14.56 18.26
C LYS A 129 16.02 13.46 17.27
N PHE A 130 16.37 13.62 16.00
CA PHE A 130 16.16 12.62 14.96
C PHE A 130 17.48 11.98 14.50
N PHE A 131 17.47 10.66 14.27
CA PHE A 131 18.66 9.93 13.83
C PHE A 131 18.99 10.26 12.38
N GLY A 132 20.08 11.00 12.14
CA GLY A 132 20.59 11.26 10.80
C GLY A 132 19.69 12.13 9.91
N LEU A 133 18.72 12.85 10.49
CA LEU A 133 17.83 13.75 9.78
C LEU A 133 17.99 15.19 10.27
N VAL A 134 18.06 16.13 9.34
CA VAL A 134 17.99 17.56 9.62
C VAL A 134 16.58 18.03 9.31
N LEU A 135 15.78 18.32 10.34
CA LEU A 135 14.41 18.83 10.23
C LEU A 135 14.31 20.21 10.90
N PRO A 136 13.47 21.13 10.37
CA PRO A 136 12.61 20.98 9.19
C PRO A 136 13.37 21.28 7.89
N SER A 137 13.60 20.28 7.03
CA SER A 137 14.12 20.48 5.67
C SER A 137 13.44 19.53 4.69
N ILE A 138 13.17 19.99 3.46
CA ILE A 138 12.50 19.17 2.42
C ILE A 138 13.31 17.89 2.15
N VAL A 139 14.63 18.01 2.08
CA VAL A 139 15.55 16.88 1.91
C VAL A 139 15.47 15.93 3.10
N GLY A 140 15.47 16.44 4.33
CA GLY A 140 15.33 15.65 5.55
C GLY A 140 13.99 14.89 5.63
N TYR A 141 12.88 15.53 5.23
CA TYR A 141 11.59 14.85 5.13
C TYR A 141 11.59 13.76 4.06
N GLY A 142 12.19 14.01 2.90
CA GLY A 142 12.34 13.03 1.83
C GLY A 142 13.16 11.81 2.26
N ILE A 143 14.33 12.02 2.86
CA ILE A 143 15.17 10.95 3.41
C ILE A 143 14.42 10.19 4.51
N GLY A 144 13.76 10.89 5.43
CA GLY A 144 12.99 10.26 6.50
C GLY A 144 11.84 9.39 5.99
N LEU A 145 11.16 9.81 4.91
CA LEU A 145 10.11 9.01 4.26
C LEU A 145 10.69 7.78 3.57
N ILE A 146 11.80 7.91 2.84
CA ILE A 146 12.50 6.79 2.20
C ILE A 146 12.94 5.79 3.27
N ASN A 147 13.58 6.26 4.33
CA ASN A 147 14.00 5.42 5.45
C ASN A 147 12.80 4.73 6.12
N THR A 148 11.67 5.42 6.29
CA THR A 148 10.48 4.82 6.90
C THR A 148 9.81 3.79 6.00
N ALA A 149 9.82 3.99 4.68
CA ALA A 149 9.23 3.06 3.72
C ALA A 149 10.11 1.81 3.49
N PHE A 150 11.42 1.98 3.46
CA PHE A 150 12.38 0.93 3.06
C PHE A 150 13.30 0.44 4.18
N GLY A 151 13.27 1.05 5.37
CA GLY A 151 14.13 0.73 6.50
C GLY A 151 13.49 1.06 7.85
N LEU A 152 14.18 1.87 8.67
CA LEU A 152 13.73 2.22 10.02
C LEU A 152 12.74 3.40 10.03
N PRO A 153 11.59 3.27 10.71
CA PRO A 153 10.62 4.37 10.87
C PRO A 153 11.26 5.58 11.55
N SER A 154 11.61 6.60 10.76
CA SER A 154 12.47 7.68 11.25
C SER A 154 11.68 8.76 12.00
N PHE A 155 10.39 8.92 11.72
CA PHE A 155 9.52 9.90 12.40
C PHE A 155 8.84 9.33 13.66
N CYS A 156 8.72 8.01 13.76
CA CYS A 156 8.11 7.33 14.89
C CYS A 156 8.82 6.00 15.09
N ILE A 157 10.03 6.03 15.66
CA ILE A 157 10.86 4.83 15.84
C ILE A 157 10.06 3.68 16.47
N PRO A 158 9.34 3.84 17.60
CA PRO A 158 8.65 2.71 18.25
C PRO A 158 7.63 1.98 17.37
N SER A 159 7.17 2.60 16.28
CA SER A 159 6.25 1.98 15.33
C SER A 159 6.87 0.86 14.48
N TRP A 160 8.20 0.71 14.46
CA TRP A 160 8.91 -0.41 13.81
C TRP A 160 8.36 -1.77 14.27
N PHE A 161 7.96 -1.84 15.54
CA PHE A 161 7.44 -3.06 16.14
C PHE A 161 6.11 -3.51 15.52
N LEU A 162 5.29 -2.57 15.00
CA LEU A 162 4.08 -2.91 14.25
C LEU A 162 4.41 -3.64 12.96
N LEU A 163 5.45 -3.20 12.25
CA LEU A 163 5.90 -3.83 11.01
C LEU A 163 6.46 -5.23 11.29
N LEU A 164 7.24 -5.38 12.36
CA LEU A 164 7.75 -6.68 12.80
C LEU A 164 6.59 -7.66 13.11
N ILE A 165 5.57 -7.23 13.84
CA ILE A 165 4.39 -8.06 14.12
C ILE A 165 3.70 -8.49 12.82
N ILE A 166 3.55 -7.60 11.84
CA ILE A 166 2.96 -7.96 10.54
C ILE A 166 3.79 -9.08 9.89
N GLY A 167 5.12 -8.98 9.91
CA GLY A 167 6.02 -10.02 9.42
C GLY A 167 5.78 -11.37 10.13
N VAL A 168 5.76 -11.38 11.47
CA VAL A 168 5.48 -12.58 12.26
C VAL A 168 4.10 -13.17 11.95
N GLU A 169 3.08 -12.31 11.79
CA GLU A 169 1.72 -12.74 11.45
C GLU A 169 1.60 -13.29 10.02
N LEU A 170 2.44 -12.84 9.09
CA LEU A 170 2.55 -13.42 7.75
C LEU A 170 3.21 -14.81 7.78
N VAL A 171 4.30 -14.96 8.53
CA VAL A 171 4.91 -16.29 8.78
C VAL A 171 3.89 -17.22 9.42
N HIS A 172 3.12 -16.74 10.39
CA HIS A 172 2.03 -17.47 11.02
C HIS A 172 0.97 -17.93 10.01
N TYR A 173 0.49 -17.04 9.14
CA TYR A 173 -0.49 -17.39 8.10
C TYR A 173 0.03 -18.46 7.11
N GLY A 174 1.32 -18.43 6.81
CA GLY A 174 2.01 -19.45 6.03
C GLY A 174 2.08 -20.79 6.78
N ALA A 175 2.71 -20.81 7.93
CA ALA A 175 3.14 -22.03 8.62
C ALA A 175 2.06 -22.68 9.49
N PHE A 176 1.21 -21.90 10.15
CA PHE A 176 0.32 -22.42 11.21
C PHE A 176 -0.75 -23.38 10.70
N ARG A 177 -1.07 -23.34 9.39
CA ARG A 177 -2.00 -24.29 8.76
C ARG A 177 -1.59 -25.75 8.97
N PHE A 178 -0.29 -26.01 9.12
CA PHE A 178 0.30 -27.34 9.33
C PHE A 178 0.48 -27.69 10.83
N LEU A 179 0.35 -26.70 11.72
CA LEU A 179 0.62 -26.83 13.15
C LEU A 179 -0.65 -26.87 14.01
N LYS A 180 -1.77 -26.38 13.48
CA LYS A 180 -3.02 -26.15 14.23
C LYS A 180 -3.54 -27.39 14.96
N ASP A 181 -3.30 -28.60 14.45
CA ASP A 181 -3.95 -29.81 14.95
C ASP A 181 -3.31 -30.39 16.22
N SER A 182 -2.13 -29.92 16.64
CA SER A 182 -1.44 -30.48 17.82
C SER A 182 -0.55 -29.48 18.56
N ASN A 183 -0.65 -29.47 19.89
CA ASN A 183 0.21 -28.65 20.75
C ASN A 183 1.68 -29.10 20.71
N VAL A 184 1.93 -30.39 20.51
CA VAL A 184 3.28 -30.94 20.38
C VAL A 184 3.93 -30.43 19.09
N LYS A 185 3.18 -30.39 17.98
CA LYS A 185 3.66 -29.80 16.72
C LYS A 185 4.03 -28.33 16.88
N ILE A 186 3.26 -27.56 17.66
CA ILE A 186 3.55 -26.15 17.95
C ILE A 186 4.90 -26.01 18.67
N LEU A 187 5.18 -26.84 19.67
CA LEU A 187 6.44 -26.79 20.43
C LEU A 187 7.65 -27.17 19.56
N PHE A 188 7.56 -28.27 18.80
CA PHE A 188 8.64 -28.65 17.88
C PHE A 188 8.87 -27.60 16.79
N ALA A 189 7.79 -27.02 16.25
CA ALA A 189 7.90 -25.94 15.29
C ALA A 189 8.55 -24.68 15.91
N ALA A 190 8.22 -24.33 17.15
CA ALA A 190 8.87 -23.21 17.83
C ALA A 190 10.39 -23.40 17.92
N ILE A 191 10.85 -24.59 18.31
CA ILE A 191 12.29 -24.91 18.34
C ILE A 191 12.89 -24.85 16.91
N GLY A 192 12.24 -25.50 15.95
CA GLY A 192 12.71 -25.54 14.56
C GLY A 192 12.83 -24.17 13.92
N PHE A 193 11.79 -23.34 14.01
CA PHE A 193 11.80 -21.96 13.49
C PHE A 193 12.84 -21.09 14.20
N TYR A 194 13.08 -21.29 15.50
CA TYR A 194 14.10 -20.54 16.23
C TYR A 194 15.51 -20.88 15.73
N VAL A 195 15.84 -22.18 15.63
CA VAL A 195 17.14 -22.65 15.15
C VAL A 195 17.37 -22.21 13.70
N VAL A 196 16.34 -22.34 12.85
CA VAL A 196 16.41 -21.92 11.44
C VAL A 196 16.55 -20.40 11.32
N GLY A 197 15.80 -19.62 12.09
CA GLY A 197 15.92 -18.15 12.12
C GLY A 197 17.30 -17.69 12.59
N TYR A 198 17.82 -18.31 13.65
CA TYR A 198 19.18 -18.04 14.15
C TYR A 198 20.25 -18.40 13.10
N TRP A 199 20.10 -19.54 12.42
CA TRP A 199 20.99 -19.95 11.33
C TRP A 199 20.93 -19.01 10.13
N PHE A 200 19.74 -18.57 9.74
CA PHE A 200 19.54 -17.55 8.71
C PHE A 200 20.30 -16.27 9.06
N ASN A 201 20.14 -15.80 10.29
CA ASN A 201 20.89 -14.65 10.78
C ASN A 201 22.41 -14.89 10.76
N LEU A 202 22.91 -16.12 10.95
CA LEU A 202 24.35 -16.40 10.97
C LEU A 202 24.96 -16.45 9.58
N LYS A 203 24.28 -17.11 8.63
CA LYS A 203 24.81 -17.41 7.29
C LYS A 203 24.43 -16.38 6.26
N LEU A 204 23.23 -15.83 6.36
CA LEU A 204 22.64 -14.89 5.43
C LEU A 204 22.50 -13.51 6.10
N ASP A 205 23.46 -13.13 6.95
CA ASP A 205 23.58 -11.80 7.58
C ASP A 205 23.81 -10.70 6.53
N LEU A 206 22.76 -10.43 5.77
CA LEU A 206 22.74 -9.59 4.59
C LEU A 206 22.53 -8.12 4.97
N PHE A 207 22.10 -7.81 6.21
CA PHE A 207 21.50 -6.51 6.56
C PHE A 207 21.90 -5.92 7.91
N ASN A 208 22.80 -6.51 8.69
CA ASN A 208 23.24 -5.88 9.94
C ASN A 208 23.95 -4.54 9.65
N PRO A 209 23.35 -3.39 10.01
CA PRO A 209 23.92 -2.07 9.72
C PRO A 209 25.28 -1.88 10.40
N LEU A 210 25.51 -2.60 11.51
CA LEU A 210 26.73 -2.54 12.30
C LEU A 210 27.93 -3.25 11.61
N LYS A 211 27.68 -4.10 10.60
CA LYS A 211 28.73 -4.73 9.78
C LYS A 211 29.06 -3.94 8.51
N GLY A 212 28.60 -2.68 8.40
CA GLY A 212 28.92 -1.79 7.27
C GLY A 212 28.22 -2.14 5.94
N ARG A 213 27.16 -2.95 5.96
CA ARG A 213 26.46 -3.40 4.75
C ARG A 213 25.23 -2.52 4.48
N ILE A 214 25.34 -1.68 3.44
CA ILE A 214 24.34 -0.69 3.02
C ILE A 214 23.70 -1.17 1.72
N VAL A 215 22.67 -2.02 1.81
CA VAL A 215 21.77 -2.26 0.67
C VAL A 215 20.34 -2.20 1.17
N GLY A 216 19.61 -1.19 0.70
CA GLY A 216 18.31 -0.75 1.20
C GLY A 216 17.13 -1.53 0.62
N TRP A 217 17.01 -2.79 1.00
CA TRP A 217 15.81 -3.57 0.73
C TRP A 217 15.31 -4.19 2.05
N ASN A 218 14.01 -4.07 2.28
CA ASN A 218 13.31 -4.27 3.55
C ASN A 218 13.21 -5.77 3.94
N TYR A 219 14.34 -6.48 3.96
CA TYR A 219 14.49 -7.84 4.46
C TYR A 219 14.68 -7.88 5.98
N PHE A 220 14.86 -6.73 6.61
CA PHE A 220 15.05 -6.59 8.06
C PHE A 220 13.92 -7.26 8.86
N PHE A 221 12.67 -7.01 8.48
CA PHE A 221 11.52 -7.57 9.18
C PHE A 221 11.24 -9.05 8.85
N ILE A 222 11.78 -9.59 7.76
CA ILE A 222 11.47 -10.98 7.34
C ILE A 222 12.30 -11.98 8.15
N HIS A 223 13.62 -11.76 8.28
CA HIS A 223 14.47 -12.69 9.04
C HIS A 223 14.17 -12.64 10.54
N GLU A 224 14.05 -11.44 11.11
CA GLU A 224 13.67 -11.30 12.53
C GLU A 224 12.26 -11.83 12.79
N ALA A 225 11.33 -11.72 11.84
CA ALA A 225 10.02 -12.35 12.00
C ALA A 225 10.12 -13.88 12.13
N ILE A 226 11.04 -14.54 11.41
CA ILE A 226 11.27 -15.98 11.54
C ILE A 226 11.85 -16.31 12.93
N THR A 227 12.86 -15.56 13.37
CA THR A 227 13.50 -15.73 14.68
C THR A 227 12.53 -15.50 15.84
N LEU A 228 11.55 -14.60 15.68
CA LEU A 228 10.58 -14.26 16.73
C LEU A 228 9.27 -15.03 16.66
N TYR A 229 8.95 -15.66 15.54
CA TYR A 229 7.78 -16.52 15.39
C TYR A 229 7.65 -17.63 16.47
N PRO A 230 8.73 -18.27 16.95
CA PRO A 230 8.70 -19.19 18.10
C PRO A 230 8.02 -18.61 19.35
N PHE A 231 8.28 -17.35 19.69
CA PHE A 231 7.66 -16.70 20.85
C PHE A 231 6.19 -16.37 20.59
N TYR A 232 5.81 -16.13 19.33
CA TYR A 232 4.41 -15.99 18.95
C TYR A 232 3.66 -17.31 19.12
N LEU A 233 4.27 -18.42 18.69
CA LEU A 233 3.77 -19.78 18.92
C LEU A 233 3.66 -20.11 20.42
N LEU A 234 4.63 -19.68 21.23
CA LEU A 234 4.57 -19.81 22.70
C LEU A 234 3.33 -19.11 23.27
N GLY A 235 3.00 -17.91 22.79
CA GLY A 235 1.76 -17.22 23.18
C GLY A 235 0.49 -18.02 22.88
N ILE A 236 0.41 -18.62 21.68
CA ILE A 236 -0.71 -19.49 21.29
C ILE A 236 -0.78 -20.73 22.18
N TYR A 237 0.37 -21.37 22.42
CA TYR A 237 0.49 -22.53 23.29
C TYR A 237 -0.02 -22.22 24.71
N LEU A 238 0.44 -21.12 25.31
CA LEU A 238 -0.01 -20.69 26.65
C LEU A 238 -1.54 -20.49 26.72
N ARG A 239 -2.13 -19.91 25.66
CA ARG A 239 -3.59 -19.77 25.59
C ARG A 239 -4.30 -21.12 25.49
N ARG A 240 -3.81 -22.07 24.69
CA ARG A 240 -4.39 -23.41 24.58
C ARG A 240 -4.32 -24.18 25.91
N MET A 241 -3.24 -23.96 26.67
CA MET A 241 -3.08 -24.49 28.03
C MET A 241 -3.92 -23.75 29.08
N ARG A 242 -4.76 -22.78 28.68
CA ARG A 242 -5.60 -21.95 29.55
C ARG A 242 -4.84 -21.18 30.63
N PHE A 243 -3.53 -20.96 30.43
CA PHE A 243 -2.70 -20.21 31.37
C PHE A 243 -3.21 -18.77 31.50
N LEU A 244 -3.53 -18.32 32.72
CA LEU A 244 -4.16 -17.02 33.04
C LEU A 244 -5.59 -16.80 32.50
N ILE A 245 -6.23 -17.82 31.92
CA ILE A 245 -7.67 -17.77 31.61
C ILE A 245 -8.48 -18.07 32.87
N ASP A 246 -8.04 -19.09 33.60
CA ASP A 246 -8.64 -19.52 34.86
C ASP A 246 -7.94 -18.85 36.05
N ALA A 247 -8.66 -18.65 37.16
CA ALA A 247 -8.10 -18.01 38.34
C ALA A 247 -7.02 -18.91 38.98
N VAL A 248 -5.78 -18.43 39.02
CA VAL A 248 -4.65 -19.13 39.64
C VAL A 248 -4.40 -18.53 41.03
N SER A 249 -4.17 -19.39 42.03
CA SER A 249 -3.86 -18.94 43.38
C SER A 249 -2.57 -18.11 43.44
N THR A 250 -2.58 -17.01 44.19
CA THR A 250 -1.40 -16.19 44.47
C THR A 250 -0.25 -16.98 45.10
N ARG A 251 -0.55 -18.09 45.78
CA ARG A 251 0.45 -19.02 46.35
C ARG A 251 1.34 -19.69 45.30
N ILE A 252 0.87 -19.81 44.06
CA ILE A 252 1.63 -20.39 42.93
C ILE A 252 2.27 -19.28 42.10
N LEU A 253 1.54 -18.20 41.86
CA LEU A 253 2.01 -17.09 41.03
C LEU A 253 3.21 -16.37 41.63
N PHE A 254 3.22 -16.14 42.95
CA PHE A 254 4.29 -15.38 43.61
C PHE A 254 5.63 -16.12 43.60
N PRO A 255 5.75 -17.40 44.04
CA PRO A 255 7.01 -18.14 43.92
C PRO A 255 7.47 -18.26 42.46
N GLY A 256 6.54 -18.48 41.53
CA GLY A 256 6.87 -18.52 40.09
C GLY A 256 7.46 -17.20 39.58
N ALA A 257 6.91 -16.06 40.02
CA ALA A 257 7.44 -14.74 39.67
C ALA A 257 8.84 -14.52 40.26
N VAL A 258 9.08 -14.95 41.50
CA VAL A 258 10.41 -14.88 42.13
C VAL A 258 11.42 -15.72 41.35
N VAL A 259 11.08 -16.96 41.00
CA VAL A 259 11.96 -17.83 40.19
C VAL A 259 12.25 -17.20 38.83
N ALA A 260 11.22 -16.71 38.14
CA ALA A 260 11.38 -16.04 36.86
C ALA A 260 12.28 -14.79 36.95
N PHE A 261 12.11 -13.99 38.01
CA PHE A 261 12.96 -12.84 38.30
C PHE A 261 14.42 -13.25 38.53
N LEU A 262 14.68 -14.28 39.34
CA LEU A 262 16.03 -14.77 39.61
C LEU A 262 16.71 -15.28 38.33
N ILE A 263 15.98 -16.03 37.48
CA ILE A 263 16.53 -16.47 36.18
C ILE A 263 16.98 -15.27 35.37
N VAL A 264 16.11 -14.27 35.16
CA VAL A 264 16.49 -13.08 34.38
C VAL A 264 17.66 -12.35 35.02
N LEU A 265 17.65 -12.19 36.35
CA LEU A 265 18.71 -11.51 37.10
C LEU A 265 20.09 -12.17 36.92
N PHE A 266 20.15 -13.50 36.88
CA PHE A 266 21.41 -14.22 36.70
C PHE A 266 21.80 -14.40 35.22
N THR A 267 20.85 -14.38 34.27
CA THR A 267 21.16 -14.69 32.86
C THR A 267 21.31 -13.45 31.97
N TYR A 268 20.72 -12.29 32.30
CA TYR A 268 20.70 -11.13 31.39
C TYR A 268 22.10 -10.60 31.05
N GLN A 269 23.08 -10.71 31.95
CA GLN A 269 24.46 -10.31 31.69
C GLN A 269 25.25 -11.36 30.92
N LEU A 270 24.92 -12.65 31.10
CA LEU A 270 25.60 -13.79 30.48
C LEU A 270 25.30 -13.93 28.99
N ASN A 271 24.24 -13.29 28.50
CA ASN A 271 23.86 -13.38 27.09
C ASN A 271 24.88 -12.65 26.18
N THR A 272 25.93 -13.37 25.80
CA THR A 272 26.97 -12.93 24.86
C THR A 272 27.00 -13.85 23.66
N GLY A 273 26.86 -13.32 22.44
CA GLY A 273 26.91 -14.15 21.24
C GLY A 273 27.38 -13.42 20.00
N PRO A 274 27.32 -14.08 18.82
CA PRO A 274 27.75 -13.49 17.54
C PRO A 274 26.88 -12.29 17.10
N PHE A 275 25.70 -12.14 17.70
CA PHE A 275 24.74 -11.07 17.43
C PHE A 275 24.68 -10.07 18.58
N ASN A 276 25.71 -9.24 18.72
CA ASN A 276 25.77 -8.22 19.76
C ASN A 276 25.72 -6.81 19.15
N PHE A 277 25.04 -5.91 19.84
CA PHE A 277 25.11 -4.48 19.60
C PHE A 277 26.42 -3.96 20.20
N HIS A 278 27.30 -3.37 19.37
CA HIS A 278 28.67 -2.97 19.76
C HIS A 278 28.70 -1.98 20.93
N VAL A 279 27.61 -1.24 21.16
CA VAL A 279 27.46 -0.35 22.31
C VAL A 279 26.96 -1.22 23.48
N TYR A 280 27.91 -1.74 24.27
CA TYR A 280 27.75 -2.46 25.55
C TYR A 280 27.11 -3.88 25.54
N ASN A 281 27.08 -4.61 24.41
CA ASN A 281 26.64 -6.02 24.35
C ASN A 281 25.21 -6.25 24.87
N TYR A 282 24.24 -5.52 24.29
CA TYR A 282 22.82 -5.63 24.64
C TYR A 282 21.98 -6.34 23.58
N VAL A 283 20.83 -6.85 24.01
CA VAL A 283 19.77 -7.32 23.12
C VAL A 283 19.05 -6.10 22.54
N VAL A 284 19.09 -5.94 21.23
CA VAL A 284 18.30 -4.94 20.50
C VAL A 284 17.80 -5.60 19.23
N ILE A 285 16.56 -6.11 19.28
CA ILE A 285 15.94 -6.85 18.18
C ILE A 285 15.90 -6.00 16.90
N LEU A 286 15.71 -4.68 17.04
CA LEU A 286 15.74 -3.71 15.93
C LEU A 286 17.06 -3.70 15.13
N PHE A 287 18.15 -4.27 15.66
CA PHE A 287 19.42 -4.42 14.95
C PHE A 287 19.83 -5.88 14.81
N SER A 288 18.87 -6.82 14.85
CA SER A 288 19.13 -8.27 14.84
C SER A 288 20.11 -8.70 15.95
N SER A 289 20.14 -7.97 17.07
CA SER A 289 21.00 -8.26 18.22
C SER A 289 20.22 -9.05 19.27
N HIS A 290 20.38 -10.37 19.28
CA HIS A 290 19.77 -11.26 20.27
C HIS A 290 20.79 -12.05 21.09
N GLY A 291 22.07 -12.07 20.72
CA GLY A 291 23.14 -12.70 21.48
C GLY A 291 23.25 -14.21 21.25
N HIS A 292 23.32 -14.98 22.33
CA HIS A 292 23.57 -16.43 22.31
C HIS A 292 22.29 -17.23 22.03
N ILE A 293 22.41 -18.28 21.20
CA ILE A 293 21.29 -19.13 20.78
C ILE A 293 20.48 -19.74 21.95
N LEU A 294 21.12 -20.09 23.07
CA LEU A 294 20.40 -20.68 24.22
C LEU A 294 20.06 -19.67 25.34
N LEU A 295 20.95 -18.71 25.60
CA LEU A 295 20.78 -17.80 26.75
C LEU A 295 19.73 -16.73 26.46
N PHE A 296 19.61 -16.32 25.21
CA PHE A 296 18.57 -15.39 24.78
C PHE A 296 17.15 -15.92 25.02
N PRO A 297 16.73 -17.07 24.45
CA PRO A 297 15.37 -17.56 24.64
C PRO A 297 15.10 -17.91 26.10
N LEU A 298 16.09 -18.43 26.84
CA LEU A 298 15.96 -18.68 28.28
C LEU A 298 15.59 -17.39 29.05
N THR A 299 16.38 -16.34 28.87
CA THR A 299 16.18 -15.05 29.55
C THR A 299 14.87 -14.39 29.11
N ALA A 300 14.59 -14.39 27.80
CA ALA A 300 13.40 -13.79 27.23
C ALA A 300 12.12 -14.48 27.72
N ILE A 301 12.08 -15.81 27.73
CA ILE A 301 10.91 -16.59 28.20
C ILE A 301 10.71 -16.37 29.70
N ALA A 302 11.77 -16.40 30.50
CA ALA A 302 11.69 -16.13 31.94
C ALA A 302 11.15 -14.72 32.22
N GLY A 303 11.64 -13.70 31.52
CA GLY A 303 11.13 -12.34 31.67
C GLY A 303 9.69 -12.15 31.20
N CYS A 304 9.28 -12.85 30.13
CA CYS A 304 7.87 -12.89 29.73
C CYS A 304 6.98 -13.52 30.81
N ALA A 305 7.43 -14.65 31.38
CA ALA A 305 6.73 -15.33 32.46
C ALA A 305 6.61 -14.44 33.70
N LEU A 306 7.69 -13.74 34.08
CA LEU A 306 7.68 -12.77 35.18
C LEU A 306 6.55 -11.76 35.05
N ILE A 307 6.44 -11.09 33.89
CA ILE A 307 5.41 -10.06 33.68
C ILE A 307 4.00 -10.66 33.62
N LEU A 308 3.83 -11.82 33.01
CA LEU A 308 2.54 -12.52 32.96
C LEU A 308 2.08 -12.94 34.37
N LEU A 309 2.97 -13.46 35.20
CA LEU A 309 2.67 -13.85 36.58
C LEU A 309 2.33 -12.64 37.45
N ILE A 310 3.09 -11.54 37.33
CA ILE A 310 2.78 -10.27 38.00
C ILE A 310 1.39 -9.78 37.58
N ALA A 311 1.10 -9.76 36.27
CA ALA A 311 -0.20 -9.35 35.75
C ALA A 311 -1.36 -10.22 36.25
N GLY A 312 -1.11 -11.51 36.48
CA GLY A 312 -2.08 -12.43 37.10
C GLY A 312 -2.35 -12.14 38.59
N MET A 313 -1.39 -11.54 39.30
CA MET A 313 -1.53 -11.14 40.71
C MET A 313 -2.08 -9.72 40.88
N THR A 314 -1.91 -8.86 39.87
CA THR A 314 -2.31 -7.46 39.93
C THR A 314 -3.83 -7.31 40.00
N ARG A 315 -4.31 -6.54 40.99
CA ARG A 315 -5.73 -6.19 41.11
C ARG A 315 -6.22 -5.46 39.86
N THR A 316 -7.35 -5.91 39.33
CA THR A 316 -7.97 -5.32 38.14
C THR A 316 -8.44 -3.88 38.41
N GLN A 317 -7.68 -2.90 37.92
CA GLN A 317 -8.06 -1.50 37.91
C GLN A 317 -8.52 -1.08 36.50
N LYS A 318 -9.60 -0.31 36.42
CA LYS A 318 -10.21 0.11 35.14
C LYS A 318 -9.21 0.88 34.26
N THR A 319 -8.43 1.78 34.86
CA THR A 319 -7.43 2.59 34.14
C THR A 319 -6.31 1.74 33.54
N ILE A 320 -5.78 0.79 34.32
CA ILE A 320 -4.70 -0.12 33.88
C ILE A 320 -5.18 -0.96 32.69
N VAL A 321 -6.36 -1.57 32.82
CA VAL A 321 -6.96 -2.38 31.74
C VAL A 321 -7.23 -1.53 30.50
N TRP A 322 -7.75 -0.31 30.66
CA TRP A 322 -8.02 0.59 29.54
C TRP A 322 -6.75 1.03 28.80
N LEU A 323 -5.67 1.35 29.52
CA LEU A 323 -4.37 1.63 28.90
C LEU A 323 -3.84 0.41 28.14
N GLY A 324 -3.96 -0.78 28.72
CA GLY A 324 -3.60 -2.04 28.06
C GLY A 324 -4.40 -2.37 26.80
N GLN A 325 -5.63 -1.85 26.68
CA GLN A 325 -6.44 -1.97 25.47
C GLN A 325 -6.03 -0.99 24.37
N ASN A 326 -5.28 0.06 24.71
CA ASN A 326 -4.83 1.11 23.80
C ASN A 326 -3.31 1.09 23.57
N THR A 327 -2.66 -0.05 23.82
CA THR A 327 -1.22 -0.26 23.67
C THR A 327 -0.66 0.20 22.33
N PHE A 328 -1.37 0.01 21.20
CA PHE A 328 -0.88 0.47 19.90
C PHE A 328 -0.81 1.99 19.78
N ILE A 329 -1.81 2.70 20.31
CA ILE A 329 -1.82 4.16 20.33
C ILE A 329 -0.69 4.67 21.22
N LEU A 330 -0.55 4.07 22.42
CA LEU A 330 0.54 4.40 23.35
C LEU A 330 1.92 4.18 22.73
N MET A 331 2.12 3.07 22.02
CA MET A 331 3.38 2.77 21.35
C MET A 331 3.73 3.83 20.31
N CYS A 332 2.77 4.28 19.50
CA CYS A 332 3.02 5.34 18.54
C CYS A 332 3.23 6.72 19.21
N LEU A 333 2.45 7.04 20.25
CA LEU A 333 2.60 8.28 21.02
C LEU A 333 3.95 8.38 21.75
N ASN A 334 4.55 7.24 22.11
CA ASN A 334 5.89 7.19 22.67
C ASN A 334 6.94 7.86 21.76
N GLY A 335 6.71 7.93 20.44
CA GLY A 335 7.58 8.66 19.52
C GLY A 335 7.76 10.15 19.90
N ILE A 336 6.74 10.78 20.46
CA ILE A 336 6.82 12.18 20.93
C ILE A 336 7.82 12.27 22.10
N PHE A 337 7.71 11.35 23.06
CA PHE A 337 8.58 11.33 24.22
C PHE A 337 10.02 11.02 23.81
N TYR A 338 10.20 10.04 22.92
CA TYR A 338 11.50 9.64 22.40
C TYR A 338 12.25 10.80 21.73
N HIS A 339 11.60 11.56 20.85
CA HIS A 339 12.28 12.60 20.08
C HIS A 339 12.38 13.95 20.80
N TYR A 340 11.43 14.28 21.69
CA TYR A 340 11.29 15.65 22.21
C TYR A 340 11.45 15.78 23.72
N ILE A 341 10.93 14.83 24.51
CA ILE A 341 10.84 15.00 25.97
C ILE A 341 11.99 14.28 26.68
N ASN A 342 12.23 13.02 26.36
CA ASN A 342 13.23 12.20 27.04
C ASN A 342 14.66 12.78 26.92
N PRO A 343 15.13 13.24 25.73
CA PRO A 343 16.50 13.73 25.60
C PRO A 343 16.84 14.94 26.49
N PRO A 344 16.07 16.04 26.53
CA PRO A 344 16.36 17.16 27.42
C PRO A 344 16.16 16.78 28.89
N THR A 345 15.14 15.98 29.23
CA THR A 345 14.91 15.56 30.62
C THR A 345 16.04 14.68 31.14
N ALA A 346 16.56 13.74 30.33
CA ALA A 346 17.70 12.90 30.73
C ALA A 346 18.95 13.72 31.04
N LYS A 347 19.25 14.76 30.24
CA LYS A 347 20.35 15.70 30.51
C LYS A 347 20.14 16.44 31.83
N TRP A 348 18.93 16.90 32.10
CA TRP A 348 18.61 17.60 33.35
C TRP A 348 18.77 16.67 34.57
N VAL A 349 18.33 15.41 34.47
CA VAL A 349 18.43 14.43 35.56
C VAL A 349 19.88 14.15 35.93
N LEU A 350 20.77 13.94 34.95
CA LEU A 350 22.19 13.73 35.22
C LEU A 350 22.89 14.94 35.82
N ALA A 351 22.40 16.15 35.54
CA ALA A 351 22.96 17.39 36.07
C ALA A 351 22.50 17.69 37.50
N ASN A 352 21.29 17.26 37.90
CA ASN A 352 20.64 17.72 39.14
C ASN A 352 20.36 16.63 40.18
N LEU A 353 20.41 15.35 39.83
CA LEU A 353 20.07 14.25 40.72
C LEU A 353 21.23 13.27 40.95
N PRO A 354 21.26 12.54 42.08
CA PRO A 354 22.28 11.53 42.33
C PRO A 354 22.28 10.45 41.25
N ASN A 355 23.46 10.07 40.76
CA ASN A 355 23.65 9.03 39.74
C ASN A 355 23.54 7.59 40.28
N SER A 356 22.85 7.38 41.41
CA SER A 356 22.66 6.06 42.01
C SER A 356 21.61 5.24 41.25
N ALA A 357 21.72 3.91 41.32
CA ALA A 357 20.76 3.01 40.66
C ALA A 357 19.32 3.24 41.13
N LEU A 358 19.12 3.54 42.41
CA LEU A 358 17.81 3.81 42.99
C LEU A 358 17.22 5.13 42.49
N SER A 359 18.04 6.19 42.38
CA SER A 359 17.62 7.49 41.87
C SER A 359 17.15 7.38 40.41
N ILE A 360 17.96 6.73 39.56
CA ILE A 360 17.63 6.51 38.15
C ILE A 360 16.35 5.67 38.01
N PHE A 361 16.20 4.63 38.84
CA PHE A 361 15.00 3.82 38.85
C PHE A 361 13.76 4.62 39.24
N GLY A 362 13.85 5.43 40.32
CA GLY A 362 12.77 6.27 40.79
C GLY A 362 12.33 7.30 39.76
N VAL A 363 13.28 8.01 39.16
CA VAL A 363 12.99 9.00 38.11
C VAL A 363 12.42 8.32 36.87
N GLY A 364 12.96 7.17 36.45
CA GLY A 364 12.42 6.40 35.34
C GLY A 364 10.96 5.99 35.55
N LEU A 365 10.60 5.61 36.78
CA LEU A 365 9.22 5.27 37.15
C LEU A 365 8.31 6.50 37.09
N ILE A 366 8.74 7.64 37.65
CA ILE A 366 8.00 8.90 37.60
C ILE A 366 7.78 9.34 36.15
N MET A 367 8.83 9.31 35.34
CA MET A 367 8.76 9.66 33.92
C MET A 367 7.82 8.74 33.14
N THR A 368 7.82 7.44 33.45
CA THR A 368 6.92 6.48 32.83
C THR A 368 5.46 6.79 33.16
N VAL A 369 5.15 7.02 34.44
CA VAL A 369 3.80 7.34 34.90
C VAL A 369 3.32 8.67 34.30
N ALA A 370 4.16 9.70 34.34
CA ALA A 370 3.86 11.01 33.76
C ALA A 370 3.60 10.92 32.25
N SER A 371 4.45 10.19 31.52
CA SER A 371 4.32 10.03 30.06
C SER A 371 3.02 9.29 29.69
N LEU A 372 2.71 8.20 30.40
CA LEU A 372 1.47 7.45 30.18
C LEU A 372 0.23 8.29 30.50
N ALA A 373 0.28 9.10 31.56
CA ALA A 373 -0.80 10.02 31.93
C ALA A 373 -1.03 11.08 30.83
N LEU A 374 0.06 11.69 30.32
CA LEU A 374 0.00 12.67 29.23
C LEU A 374 -0.55 12.08 27.92
N CYS A 375 -0.40 10.77 27.68
CA CYS A 375 -1.02 10.12 26.53
C CYS A 375 -2.54 9.94 26.65
N MET A 376 -3.11 9.88 27.87
CA MET A 376 -4.54 9.61 28.08
C MET A 376 -5.50 10.51 27.29
N PRO A 377 -5.37 11.86 27.31
CA PRO A 377 -6.26 12.73 26.54
C PRO A 377 -6.19 12.47 25.03
N PHE A 378 -5.00 12.18 24.49
CA PHE A 378 -4.83 11.87 23.07
C PHE A 378 -5.46 10.52 22.69
N ILE A 379 -5.34 9.52 23.57
CA ILE A 379 -6.01 8.23 23.36
C ILE A 379 -7.53 8.41 23.30
N LEU A 380 -8.10 9.22 24.19
CA LEU A 380 -9.53 9.55 24.17
C LEU A 380 -9.90 10.27 22.87
N LEU A 381 -9.13 11.29 22.50
CA LEU A 381 -9.34 12.08 21.29
C LEU A 381 -9.32 11.22 20.02
N PHE A 382 -8.31 10.36 19.84
CA PHE A 382 -8.20 9.51 18.65
C PHE A 382 -9.30 8.44 18.59
N ASN A 383 -9.65 7.85 19.73
CA ASN A 383 -10.74 6.87 19.78
C ASN A 383 -12.10 7.51 19.45
N MET A 384 -12.29 8.79 19.79
CA MET A 384 -13.50 9.54 19.49
C MET A 384 -13.54 10.01 18.02
N LEU A 385 -12.47 10.62 17.52
CA LEU A 385 -12.45 11.26 16.21
C LEU A 385 -12.22 10.26 15.06
N VAL A 386 -11.21 9.39 15.19
CA VAL A 386 -10.67 8.57 14.10
C VAL A 386 -10.27 7.14 14.54
N PRO A 387 -11.15 6.37 15.23
CA PRO A 387 -10.85 5.01 15.68
C PRO A 387 -10.44 4.07 14.55
N GLN A 388 -10.91 4.31 13.32
CA GLN A 388 -10.54 3.53 12.14
C GLN A 388 -9.07 3.66 11.77
N LEU A 389 -8.47 4.85 11.99
CA LEU A 389 -7.07 5.11 11.70
C LEU A 389 -6.14 4.56 12.80
N VAL A 390 -6.65 4.38 14.02
CA VAL A 390 -5.85 3.90 15.17
C VAL A 390 -6.03 2.42 15.50
N GLY A 391 -6.42 1.62 14.51
CA GLY A 391 -6.39 0.15 14.60
C GLY A 391 -7.68 -0.46 15.14
N LYS A 392 -8.76 0.33 15.24
CA LYS A 392 -10.11 -0.12 15.60
C LYS A 392 -11.07 0.04 14.42
N PRO A 393 -10.88 -0.68 13.29
CA PRO A 393 -11.61 -0.45 12.04
C PRO A 393 -13.11 -0.74 12.11
N LYS A 394 -13.58 -1.45 13.16
CA LYS A 394 -15.01 -1.74 13.36
C LYS A 394 -15.77 -0.58 14.01
N LEU A 395 -15.08 0.33 14.69
CA LEU A 395 -15.69 1.48 15.36
C LEU A 395 -15.84 2.64 14.37
N LYS A 396 -16.93 3.39 14.46
CA LYS A 396 -17.18 4.55 13.59
C LYS A 396 -16.84 5.83 14.36
N GLY A 397 -15.81 6.55 13.91
CA GLY A 397 -15.45 7.87 14.45
C GLY A 397 -16.38 9.00 14.03
N LEU A 398 -16.24 10.14 14.70
CA LEU A 398 -16.95 11.38 14.35
C LEU A 398 -16.54 11.92 12.97
N LEU A 399 -15.23 12.02 12.68
CA LEU A 399 -14.73 12.59 11.42
C LEU A 399 -14.91 11.65 10.23
N LEU A 400 -14.70 10.35 10.46
CA LEU A 400 -14.73 9.33 9.40
C LEU A 400 -16.07 8.56 9.36
N ARG A 401 -17.16 9.19 9.79
CA ARG A 401 -18.49 8.54 9.90
C ARG A 401 -19.06 8.08 8.55
N ARG A 402 -18.70 8.77 7.45
CA ARG A 402 -19.18 8.52 6.07
C ARG A 402 -18.09 8.10 5.07
N LEU A 403 -16.82 8.11 5.45
CA LEU A 403 -15.72 7.74 4.55
C LEU A 403 -15.63 6.22 4.39
N HIS A 404 -16.21 5.73 3.30
CA HIS A 404 -16.05 4.35 2.88
C HIS A 404 -14.61 4.13 2.40
N PHE A 405 -13.72 3.65 3.26
CA PHE A 405 -12.35 3.24 2.95
C PHE A 405 -12.21 2.27 1.76
N LYS A 406 -13.33 1.70 1.26
CA LYS A 406 -13.38 0.93 0.01
C LYS A 406 -12.84 1.74 -1.19
N TRP A 407 -13.08 3.05 -1.24
CA TRP A 407 -12.71 3.87 -2.40
C TRP A 407 -11.32 4.49 -2.29
N LEU A 408 -10.71 4.53 -1.09
CA LEU A 408 -9.42 5.17 -0.88
C LEU A 408 -8.30 4.61 -1.77
N PRO A 409 -8.14 3.27 -1.93
CA PRO A 409 -7.14 2.73 -2.85
C PRO A 409 -7.42 3.11 -4.31
N ALA A 410 -8.69 3.11 -4.72
CA ALA A 410 -9.08 3.50 -6.08
C ALA A 410 -8.79 4.99 -6.31
N THR A 411 -9.11 5.86 -5.36
CA THR A 411 -8.81 7.29 -5.45
C THR A 411 -7.30 7.53 -5.50
N LEU A 412 -6.51 6.89 -4.62
CA LEU A 412 -5.05 7.03 -4.64
C LEU A 412 -4.44 6.53 -5.96
N TYR A 413 -4.93 5.40 -6.47
CA TYR A 413 -4.49 4.84 -7.75
C TYR A 413 -4.86 5.77 -8.92
N ILE A 414 -6.09 6.27 -8.96
CA ILE A 414 -6.53 7.24 -9.96
C ILE A 414 -5.66 8.50 -9.90
N THR A 415 -5.48 9.08 -8.71
CA THR A 415 -4.60 10.26 -8.55
C THR A 415 -3.19 9.97 -9.04
N PHE A 416 -2.61 8.83 -8.68
CA PHE A 416 -1.28 8.42 -9.16
C PHE A 416 -1.21 8.32 -10.70
N LEU A 417 -2.22 7.74 -11.35
CA LEU A 417 -2.29 7.68 -12.81
C LEU A 417 -2.41 9.06 -13.47
N PHE A 418 -3.09 10.01 -12.82
CA PHE A 418 -3.27 11.36 -13.35
C PHE A 418 -2.07 12.29 -13.10
N LEU A 419 -1.21 12.02 -12.12
CA LEU A 419 -0.02 12.85 -11.83
C LEU A 419 0.87 13.11 -13.07
N PRO A 420 1.34 12.11 -13.84
CA PRO A 420 2.16 12.36 -15.01
C PRO A 420 1.40 13.13 -16.10
N LEU A 421 0.09 12.94 -16.24
CA LEU A 421 -0.75 13.69 -17.17
C LEU A 421 -0.87 15.16 -16.76
N LEU A 422 -1.03 15.44 -15.46
CA LEU A 422 -1.05 16.80 -14.93
C LEU A 422 0.29 17.51 -15.12
N SER A 423 1.41 16.81 -14.91
CA SER A 423 2.75 17.34 -15.18
C SER A 423 2.96 17.63 -16.66
N LEU A 424 2.50 16.72 -17.54
CA LEU A 424 2.56 16.88 -18.99
C LEU A 424 1.77 18.12 -19.44
N VAL A 425 0.52 18.26 -18.99
CA VAL A 425 -0.33 19.42 -19.31
C VAL A 425 0.28 20.69 -18.73
N SER A 426 0.76 20.67 -17.48
CA SER A 426 1.40 21.81 -16.86
C SER A 426 2.60 22.29 -17.68
N LEU A 427 3.55 21.40 -18.00
CA LEU A 427 4.75 21.74 -18.78
C LEU A 427 4.42 22.26 -20.19
N SER A 428 3.32 21.82 -20.81
CA SER A 428 2.89 22.33 -22.12
C SER A 428 2.60 23.84 -22.11
N PHE A 429 2.19 24.38 -20.96
CA PHE A 429 1.91 25.80 -20.76
C PHE A 429 3.08 26.58 -20.16
N HIS A 430 4.29 26.02 -20.07
CA HIS A 430 5.44 26.74 -19.51
C HIS A 430 6.56 26.91 -20.54
N SER A 431 7.27 28.04 -20.47
CA SER A 431 8.50 28.25 -21.25
C SER A 431 9.62 27.35 -20.72
N THR A 432 10.18 26.48 -21.56
CA THR A 432 11.25 25.53 -21.16
C THR A 432 12.60 25.83 -21.82
N LEU A 433 12.63 26.58 -22.92
CA LEU A 433 13.86 26.98 -23.59
C LEU A 433 14.51 28.18 -22.89
N ARG A 434 15.80 28.02 -22.52
CA ARG A 434 16.63 29.13 -22.04
C ARG A 434 17.05 30.03 -23.21
N GLY A 435 16.94 31.35 -23.05
CA GLY A 435 17.39 32.35 -24.04
C GLY A 435 16.33 32.89 -25.00
N THR A 436 15.04 32.71 -24.71
CA THR A 436 13.93 33.41 -25.38
C THR A 436 13.56 34.68 -24.62
N SER A 437 12.68 35.53 -25.19
CA SER A 437 12.18 36.75 -24.53
C SER A 437 11.34 36.50 -23.27
N ILE A 438 10.96 35.24 -23.00
CA ILE A 438 10.16 34.83 -21.83
C ILE A 438 11.02 33.99 -20.89
N PRO A 439 11.15 34.37 -19.60
CA PRO A 439 11.87 33.60 -18.60
C PRO A 439 11.36 32.15 -18.49
N VAL A 440 12.30 31.22 -18.28
CA VAL A 440 11.99 29.80 -18.07
C VAL A 440 11.08 29.64 -16.86
N GLY A 441 10.04 28.82 -17.00
CA GLY A 441 9.06 28.56 -15.93
C GLY A 441 7.92 29.57 -15.84
N GLN A 442 7.80 30.53 -16.76
CA GLN A 442 6.60 31.36 -16.87
C GLN A 442 5.50 30.67 -17.69
N PHE A 443 4.25 30.89 -17.28
CA PHE A 443 3.07 30.43 -18.00
C PHE A 443 2.94 31.15 -19.35
N THR A 444 2.76 30.38 -20.43
CA THR A 444 2.66 30.87 -21.81
C THR A 444 1.90 29.89 -22.70
N VAL A 445 1.24 30.39 -23.74
CA VAL A 445 0.53 29.59 -24.77
C VAL A 445 1.36 29.45 -26.05
N LEU A 446 2.58 30.04 -26.09
CA LEU A 446 3.43 30.06 -27.27
C LEU A 446 3.75 28.66 -27.82
N ASN A 447 3.91 27.66 -26.96
CA ASN A 447 4.18 26.29 -27.39
C ASN A 447 3.06 25.77 -28.32
N TYR A 448 1.79 26.03 -28.01
CA TYR A 448 0.67 25.66 -28.87
C TYR A 448 0.64 26.48 -30.15
N ILE A 449 0.92 27.78 -30.08
CA ILE A 449 0.99 28.66 -31.25
C ILE A 449 2.07 28.15 -32.22
N HIS A 450 3.25 27.80 -31.72
CA HIS A 450 4.36 27.25 -32.52
C HIS A 450 4.01 25.91 -33.16
N VAL A 451 3.21 25.06 -32.50
CA VAL A 451 2.71 23.82 -33.11
C VAL A 451 1.87 24.16 -34.35
N PHE A 452 0.89 25.06 -34.23
CA PHE A 452 -0.02 25.38 -35.33
C PHE A 452 0.63 26.21 -36.44
N GLN A 453 1.63 27.02 -36.11
CA GLN A 453 2.42 27.79 -37.09
C GLN A 453 3.37 26.91 -37.91
N ASN A 454 3.80 25.75 -37.39
CA ASN A 454 4.67 24.85 -38.11
C ASN A 454 3.84 23.96 -39.08
N PRO A 455 3.96 24.12 -40.41
CA PRO A 455 3.14 23.39 -41.36
C PRO A 455 3.32 21.87 -41.28
N ALA A 456 4.53 21.39 -40.93
CA ALA A 456 4.80 19.97 -40.81
C ALA A 456 4.13 19.35 -39.58
N LEU A 457 4.10 20.06 -38.44
CA LEU A 457 3.43 19.60 -37.23
C LEU A 457 1.91 19.60 -37.42
N THR A 458 1.34 20.67 -37.98
CA THR A 458 -0.09 20.75 -38.30
C THR A 458 -0.51 19.67 -39.30
N ALA A 459 0.27 19.46 -40.37
CA ALA A 459 0.01 18.40 -41.33
C ALA A 459 0.02 17.01 -40.67
N SER A 460 0.90 16.77 -39.69
CA SER A 460 0.95 15.48 -39.00
C SER A 460 -0.30 15.16 -38.19
N ILE A 461 -0.92 16.18 -37.57
CA ILE A 461 -2.19 16.05 -36.85
C ILE A 461 -3.29 15.67 -37.83
N ILE A 462 -3.39 16.41 -38.94
CA ILE A 462 -4.40 16.20 -39.97
C ILE A 462 -4.24 14.80 -40.58
N ASN A 463 -3.04 14.43 -41.03
CA ASN A 463 -2.75 13.12 -41.59
C ASN A 463 -3.17 12.00 -40.64
N SER A 464 -2.93 12.16 -39.34
CA SER A 464 -3.29 11.17 -38.32
C SER A 464 -4.77 10.97 -38.16
N VAL A 465 -5.51 12.07 -38.05
CA VAL A 465 -6.98 12.02 -38.04
C VAL A 465 -7.51 11.43 -39.34
N THR A 466 -6.94 11.78 -40.49
CA THR A 466 -7.36 11.29 -41.80
C THR A 466 -7.18 9.77 -41.93
N TYR A 467 -5.99 9.22 -41.71
CA TYR A 467 -5.80 7.78 -41.92
C TYR A 467 -6.58 6.93 -40.90
N VAL A 468 -6.75 7.41 -39.66
CA VAL A 468 -7.53 6.69 -38.63
C VAL A 468 -9.01 6.69 -39.00
N THR A 469 -9.54 7.83 -39.45
CA THR A 469 -10.92 7.94 -39.90
C THR A 469 -11.18 7.06 -41.12
N LEU A 470 -10.29 7.10 -42.12
CA LEU A 470 -10.38 6.22 -43.29
C LEU A 470 -10.34 4.74 -42.90
N ASN A 471 -9.43 4.35 -42.01
CA ASN A 471 -9.35 2.98 -41.51
C ASN A 471 -10.66 2.54 -40.85
N ILE A 472 -11.31 3.38 -40.05
CA ILE A 472 -12.61 3.06 -39.42
C ILE A 472 -13.70 2.95 -40.49
N LEU A 473 -13.77 3.91 -41.42
CA LEU A 473 -14.77 3.95 -42.49
C LEU A 473 -14.67 2.78 -43.46
N ILE A 474 -13.48 2.20 -43.64
CA ILE A 474 -13.27 1.00 -44.48
C ILE A 474 -13.51 -0.26 -43.65
N THR A 475 -12.90 -0.34 -42.47
CA THR A 475 -12.91 -1.56 -41.66
C THR A 475 -14.30 -1.91 -41.16
N VAL A 476 -15.04 -0.94 -40.61
CA VAL A 476 -16.33 -1.22 -39.95
C VAL A 476 -17.36 -1.76 -40.95
N PRO A 477 -17.62 -1.15 -42.12
CA PRO A 477 -18.57 -1.70 -43.08
C PRO A 477 -18.19 -3.08 -43.60
N VAL A 478 -16.90 -3.29 -43.94
CA VAL A 478 -16.40 -4.59 -44.41
C VAL A 478 -16.58 -5.66 -43.33
N ALA A 479 -16.18 -5.35 -42.10
CA ALA A 479 -16.30 -6.26 -40.98
C ALA A 479 -17.75 -6.55 -40.60
N LEU A 480 -18.64 -5.56 -40.71
CA LEU A 480 -20.07 -5.71 -40.42
C LEU A 480 -20.75 -6.68 -41.38
N LEU A 481 -20.48 -6.56 -42.68
CA LEU A 481 -21.00 -7.48 -43.70
C LEU A 481 -20.45 -8.89 -43.50
N ALA A 482 -19.14 -9.02 -43.25
CA ALA A 482 -18.53 -10.33 -43.00
C ALA A 482 -19.04 -10.97 -41.70
N ALA A 483 -19.17 -10.20 -40.62
CA ALA A 483 -19.71 -10.66 -39.35
C ALA A 483 -21.17 -11.14 -39.48
N TYR A 484 -21.99 -10.42 -40.26
CA TYR A 484 -23.34 -10.86 -40.58
C TYR A 484 -23.32 -12.21 -41.31
N ALA A 485 -22.43 -12.35 -42.30
CA ALA A 485 -22.33 -13.58 -43.06
C ALA A 485 -21.91 -14.77 -42.18
N PHE A 486 -20.91 -14.61 -41.31
CA PHE A 486 -20.46 -15.66 -40.39
C PHE A 486 -21.48 -16.00 -39.31
N SER A 487 -22.33 -15.06 -38.90
CA SER A 487 -23.36 -15.31 -37.88
C SER A 487 -24.62 -15.98 -38.46
N ARG A 488 -25.01 -15.62 -39.69
CA ARG A 488 -26.29 -16.04 -40.28
C ARG A 488 -26.18 -17.19 -41.27
N TYR A 489 -25.08 -17.29 -42.02
CA TYR A 489 -24.90 -18.34 -43.02
C TYR A 489 -23.87 -19.38 -42.57
N SER A 490 -24.14 -20.64 -42.90
CA SER A 490 -23.15 -21.72 -42.84
C SER A 490 -22.66 -22.01 -44.26
N PHE A 491 -21.35 -21.96 -44.47
CA PHE A 491 -20.73 -22.29 -45.76
C PHE A 491 -19.48 -23.14 -45.54
N VAL A 492 -19.05 -23.84 -46.60
CA VAL A 492 -17.91 -24.76 -46.51
C VAL A 492 -16.64 -24.00 -46.12
N GLY A 493 -16.07 -24.33 -44.95
CA GLY A 493 -14.84 -23.73 -44.44
C GLY A 493 -14.99 -22.46 -43.61
N ASP A 494 -16.22 -22.06 -43.26
CA ASP A 494 -16.53 -20.89 -42.42
C ASP A 494 -15.66 -20.77 -41.16
N LYS A 495 -15.54 -21.84 -40.37
CA LYS A 495 -14.75 -21.89 -39.13
C LYS A 495 -13.25 -21.76 -39.39
N HIS A 496 -12.75 -22.39 -40.45
CA HIS A 496 -11.34 -22.33 -40.82
C HIS A 496 -10.96 -20.94 -41.35
N LEU A 497 -11.83 -20.32 -42.14
CA LEU A 497 -11.63 -18.96 -42.65
C LEU A 497 -11.65 -17.94 -41.50
N PHE A 498 -12.60 -18.07 -40.58
CA PHE A 498 -12.69 -17.22 -39.39
C PHE A 498 -11.45 -17.35 -38.49
N PHE A 499 -10.98 -18.57 -38.24
CA PHE A 499 -9.73 -18.82 -37.52
C PHE A 499 -8.50 -18.29 -38.27
N GLY A 500 -8.48 -18.41 -39.59
CA GLY A 500 -7.43 -17.86 -40.45
C GLY A 500 -7.30 -16.35 -40.32
N PHE A 501 -8.42 -15.61 -40.30
CA PHE A 501 -8.41 -14.16 -40.06
C PHE A 501 -7.79 -13.80 -38.70
N LEU A 502 -8.15 -14.53 -37.64
CA LEU A 502 -7.57 -14.30 -36.31
C LEU A 502 -6.06 -14.59 -36.29
N THR A 503 -5.62 -15.62 -37.01
CA THR A 503 -4.19 -15.96 -37.12
C THR A 503 -3.40 -14.85 -37.81
N LEU A 504 -3.95 -14.23 -38.87
CA LEU A 504 -3.32 -13.08 -39.54
C LEU A 504 -3.11 -11.89 -38.59
N ARG A 505 -4.00 -11.67 -37.62
CA ARG A 505 -3.84 -10.61 -36.60
C ARG A 505 -2.68 -10.88 -35.63
N MET A 506 -2.37 -12.15 -35.38
CA MET A 506 -1.29 -12.56 -34.48
C MET A 506 0.10 -12.42 -35.12
N THR A 507 0.17 -12.29 -36.45
CA THR A 507 1.42 -12.04 -37.17
C THR A 507 2.03 -10.70 -36.75
N PRO A 508 3.30 -10.66 -36.34
CA PRO A 508 3.98 -9.42 -36.02
C PRO A 508 3.99 -8.46 -37.22
N PRO A 509 3.52 -7.21 -37.07
CA PRO A 509 3.48 -6.22 -38.15
C PRO A 509 4.80 -6.08 -38.91
N VAL A 510 5.92 -6.13 -38.19
CA VAL A 510 7.29 -5.97 -38.73
C VAL A 510 7.60 -6.98 -39.83
N VAL A 511 7.10 -8.21 -39.75
CA VAL A 511 7.34 -9.25 -40.76
C VAL A 511 6.65 -8.91 -42.09
N MET A 512 5.50 -8.25 -42.02
CA MET A 512 4.68 -7.89 -43.18
C MET A 512 5.09 -6.55 -43.81
N VAL A 513 6.00 -5.80 -43.20
CA VAL A 513 6.41 -4.47 -43.65
C VAL A 513 6.97 -4.49 -45.07
N PHE A 514 7.97 -5.32 -45.32
CA PHE A 514 8.68 -5.35 -46.59
C PHE A 514 7.76 -5.68 -47.78
N PRO A 515 6.95 -6.77 -47.74
CA PRO A 515 6.04 -7.06 -48.85
C PRO A 515 4.96 -5.98 -49.03
N VAL A 516 4.40 -5.44 -47.94
CA VAL A 516 3.40 -4.36 -48.04
C VAL A 516 4.01 -3.10 -48.64
N PHE A 517 5.25 -2.75 -48.26
CA PHE A 517 5.96 -1.61 -48.84
C PHE A 517 6.17 -1.79 -50.36
N LEU A 518 6.60 -2.97 -50.82
CA LEU A 518 6.78 -3.23 -52.25
C LEU A 518 5.48 -3.10 -53.03
N ILE A 519 4.38 -3.67 -52.53
CA ILE A 519 3.06 -3.57 -53.18
C ILE A 519 2.62 -2.11 -53.24
N PHE A 520 2.72 -1.38 -52.14
CA PHE A 520 2.26 0.00 -52.09
C PHE A 520 3.17 0.95 -52.88
N SER A 521 4.45 0.63 -52.99
CA SER A 521 5.37 1.35 -53.87
C SER A 521 5.02 1.13 -55.35
N ALA A 522 4.68 -0.10 -55.73
CA ALA A 522 4.26 -0.40 -57.10
C ALA A 522 2.92 0.28 -57.47
N LEU A 523 2.05 0.50 -56.49
CA LEU A 523 0.76 1.19 -56.65
C LEU A 523 0.84 2.72 -56.46
N ASP A 524 2.04 3.29 -56.28
CA ASP A 524 2.24 4.71 -55.94
C ASP A 524 1.40 5.19 -54.73
N LEU A 525 1.24 4.33 -53.71
CA LEU A 525 0.49 4.67 -52.50
C LEU A 525 1.40 5.18 -51.36
N VAL A 526 2.71 5.01 -51.48
CA VAL A 526 3.69 5.46 -50.48
C VAL A 526 3.61 6.99 -50.30
N ASN A 527 3.83 7.43 -49.07
CA ASN A 527 3.72 8.83 -48.62
C ASN A 527 2.30 9.41 -48.61
N LYS A 528 1.26 8.58 -48.80
CA LYS A 528 -0.15 9.00 -48.73
C LYS A 528 -0.82 8.45 -47.45
N PRO A 529 -1.64 9.24 -46.73
CA PRO A 529 -2.39 8.73 -45.56
C PRO A 529 -3.28 7.52 -45.86
N LEU A 530 -3.73 7.39 -47.12
CA LEU A 530 -4.50 6.23 -47.59
C LEU A 530 -3.73 4.91 -47.47
N ALA A 531 -2.43 4.90 -47.75
CA ALA A 531 -1.60 3.70 -47.57
C ALA A 531 -1.62 3.24 -46.11
N ILE A 532 -1.45 4.16 -45.16
CA ILE A 532 -1.50 3.83 -43.73
C ILE A 532 -2.87 3.24 -43.38
N ALA A 533 -3.95 3.87 -43.84
CA ALA A 533 -5.31 3.39 -43.58
C ALA A 533 -5.54 1.96 -44.08
N LEU A 534 -5.11 1.65 -45.31
CA LEU A 534 -5.23 0.31 -45.90
C LEU A 534 -4.35 -0.72 -45.19
N ALA A 535 -3.12 -0.35 -44.82
CA ALA A 535 -2.25 -1.23 -44.04
C ALA A 535 -2.85 -1.55 -42.65
N HIS A 536 -3.51 -0.58 -42.02
CA HIS A 536 -4.17 -0.79 -40.73
C HIS A 536 -5.41 -1.67 -40.84
N CYS A 537 -6.14 -1.62 -41.98
CA CYS A 537 -7.28 -2.50 -42.24
C CYS A 537 -6.88 -3.98 -42.18
N LEU A 538 -5.65 -4.33 -42.61
CA LEU A 538 -5.15 -5.71 -42.57
C LEU A 538 -5.26 -6.36 -41.19
N PHE A 539 -5.08 -5.58 -40.13
CA PHE A 539 -5.16 -6.05 -38.74
C PHE A 539 -6.49 -5.70 -38.08
N ASN A 540 -7.10 -4.58 -38.45
CA ASN A 540 -8.34 -4.14 -37.83
C ASN A 540 -9.56 -4.91 -38.35
N VAL A 541 -9.57 -5.39 -39.59
CA VAL A 541 -10.69 -6.17 -40.15
C VAL A 541 -10.91 -7.48 -39.37
N PRO A 542 -9.90 -8.34 -39.13
CA PRO A 542 -10.10 -9.57 -38.37
C PRO A 542 -10.70 -9.38 -36.98
N ILE A 543 -10.16 -8.45 -36.19
CA ILE A 543 -10.66 -8.17 -34.85
C ILE A 543 -12.07 -7.56 -34.90
N SER A 544 -12.34 -6.72 -35.90
CA SER A 544 -13.66 -6.11 -36.08
C SER A 544 -14.72 -7.13 -36.46
N ILE A 545 -14.40 -8.09 -37.32
CA ILE A 545 -15.29 -9.20 -37.67
C ILE A 545 -15.62 -9.98 -36.40
N TRP A 546 -14.60 -10.34 -35.61
CA TRP A 546 -14.79 -11.11 -34.38
C TRP A 546 -15.65 -10.37 -33.34
N VAL A 547 -15.40 -9.07 -33.13
CA VAL A 547 -16.21 -8.26 -32.20
C VAL A 547 -17.64 -8.16 -32.72
N LEU A 548 -17.86 -7.74 -33.97
CA LEU A 548 -19.20 -7.54 -34.52
C LEU A 548 -19.99 -8.85 -34.61
N GLU A 549 -19.35 -9.97 -34.95
CA GLU A 549 -19.98 -11.29 -35.00
C GLU A 549 -20.56 -11.64 -33.62
N SER A 550 -19.80 -11.42 -32.54
CA SER A 550 -20.29 -11.68 -31.18
C SER A 550 -21.53 -10.85 -30.80
N PHE A 551 -21.67 -9.64 -31.36
CA PHE A 551 -22.86 -8.81 -31.17
C PHE A 551 -24.04 -9.27 -32.05
N ILE A 552 -23.78 -9.66 -33.31
CA ILE A 552 -24.83 -10.14 -34.23
C ILE A 552 -25.39 -11.49 -33.77
N SER A 553 -24.53 -12.38 -33.30
CA SER A 553 -24.93 -13.69 -32.80
C SER A 553 -25.76 -13.63 -31.51
N ALA A 554 -25.74 -12.50 -30.79
CA ALA A 554 -26.64 -12.25 -29.66
C ALA A 554 -28.04 -11.78 -30.09
N ILE A 555 -28.21 -11.35 -31.34
CA ILE A 555 -29.51 -10.95 -31.89
C ILE A 555 -30.25 -12.22 -32.36
N PRO A 556 -31.48 -12.49 -31.88
CA PRO A 556 -32.25 -13.67 -32.28
C PRO A 556 -32.43 -13.73 -33.81
N LYS A 557 -32.35 -14.93 -34.39
CA LYS A 557 -32.47 -15.13 -35.84
C LYS A 557 -33.88 -14.84 -36.36
N GLU A 558 -34.86 -14.97 -35.47
CA GLU A 558 -36.28 -14.68 -35.72
C GLU A 558 -36.49 -13.22 -36.14
N LEU A 559 -35.60 -12.29 -35.76
CA LEU A 559 -35.66 -10.91 -36.22
C LEU A 559 -35.47 -10.80 -37.74
N ASP A 560 -34.54 -11.57 -38.29
CA ASP A 560 -34.23 -11.60 -39.72
C ASP A 560 -35.41 -12.23 -40.49
N GLU A 561 -36.01 -13.30 -39.94
CA GLU A 561 -37.17 -14.00 -40.51
C GLU A 561 -38.44 -13.12 -40.52
N ASN A 562 -38.72 -12.43 -39.40
CA ASN A 562 -39.86 -11.52 -39.30
C ASN A 562 -39.74 -10.36 -40.29
N ALA A 563 -38.55 -9.78 -40.42
CA ALA A 563 -38.32 -8.71 -41.39
C ALA A 563 -38.51 -9.18 -42.84
N PHE A 564 -38.14 -10.42 -43.15
CA PHE A 564 -38.39 -11.03 -44.46
C PHE A 564 -39.89 -11.22 -44.71
N ILE A 565 -40.66 -11.70 -43.72
CA ILE A 565 -42.13 -11.84 -43.81
C ILE A 565 -42.81 -10.48 -44.00
N ASP A 566 -42.31 -9.43 -43.34
CA ASP A 566 -42.77 -8.04 -43.50
C ASP A 566 -42.39 -7.40 -44.85
N GLY A 567 -41.76 -8.16 -45.76
CA GLY A 567 -41.42 -7.70 -47.11
C GLY A 567 -40.24 -6.73 -47.18
N TYR A 568 -39.38 -6.67 -46.14
CA TYR A 568 -38.16 -5.87 -46.22
C TYR A 568 -37.16 -6.50 -47.20
N SER A 569 -36.63 -5.69 -48.12
CA SER A 569 -35.44 -6.08 -48.88
C SER A 569 -34.21 -6.14 -47.96
N PHE A 570 -33.23 -6.99 -48.29
CA PHE A 570 -32.02 -7.18 -47.47
C PHE A 570 -31.34 -5.86 -47.11
N PHE A 571 -31.12 -4.98 -48.10
CA PHE A 571 -30.48 -3.68 -47.87
C PHE A 571 -31.30 -2.78 -46.94
N ARG A 572 -32.64 -2.81 -47.05
CA ARG A 572 -33.54 -2.02 -46.20
C ARG A 572 -33.57 -2.57 -44.77
N PHE A 573 -33.63 -3.88 -44.60
CA PHE A 573 -33.50 -4.54 -43.30
C PHE A 573 -32.17 -4.19 -42.64
N PHE A 574 -31.07 -4.37 -43.38
CA PHE A 574 -29.72 -4.16 -42.89
C PHE A 574 -29.51 -2.72 -42.38
N THR A 575 -29.97 -1.73 -43.15
CA THR A 575 -29.77 -0.31 -42.82
C THR A 575 -30.77 0.24 -41.80
N ARG A 576 -32.05 -0.15 -41.86
CA ARG A 576 -33.09 0.42 -40.99
C ARG A 576 -33.32 -0.34 -39.70
N ILE A 577 -32.99 -1.63 -39.65
CA ILE A 577 -33.27 -2.50 -38.48
C ILE A 577 -31.96 -2.95 -37.85
N LEU A 578 -31.11 -3.64 -38.62
CA LEU A 578 -29.91 -4.26 -38.07
C LEU A 578 -28.87 -3.24 -37.56
N ILE A 579 -28.48 -2.26 -38.38
CA ILE A 579 -27.47 -1.25 -38.00
C ILE A 579 -27.86 -0.48 -36.71
N PRO A 580 -29.10 0.03 -36.55
CA PRO A 580 -29.50 0.70 -35.30
C PRO A 580 -29.42 -0.19 -34.07
N ILE A 581 -29.80 -1.47 -34.18
CA ILE A 581 -29.69 -2.44 -33.08
C ILE A 581 -28.21 -2.72 -32.76
N MET A 582 -27.38 -2.78 -33.80
CA MET A 582 -25.95 -3.00 -33.71
C MET A 582 -25.12 -1.77 -33.32
N ALA A 583 -25.74 -0.60 -33.12
CA ALA A 583 -25.04 0.64 -32.79
C ALA A 583 -24.03 0.50 -31.62
N PRO A 584 -24.33 -0.23 -30.52
CA PRO A 584 -23.35 -0.48 -29.47
C PRO A 584 -22.13 -1.28 -29.94
N GLY A 585 -22.33 -2.33 -30.74
CA GLY A 585 -21.25 -3.14 -31.31
C GLY A 585 -20.40 -2.37 -32.30
N ILE A 586 -21.03 -1.55 -33.16
CA ILE A 586 -20.36 -0.66 -34.11
C ILE A 586 -19.52 0.40 -33.38
N ALA A 587 -20.02 0.96 -32.30
CA ALA A 587 -19.29 1.94 -31.50
C ALA A 587 -18.06 1.31 -30.83
N VAL A 588 -18.21 0.14 -30.20
CA VAL A 588 -17.09 -0.61 -29.59
C VAL A 588 -16.04 -0.98 -30.65
N THR A 589 -16.48 -1.43 -31.82
CA THR A 589 -15.58 -1.79 -32.93
C THR A 589 -14.83 -0.57 -33.45
N SER A 590 -15.54 0.55 -33.69
CA SER A 590 -14.94 1.82 -34.08
C SER A 590 -13.89 2.30 -33.06
N PHE A 591 -14.15 2.10 -31.76
CA PHE A 591 -13.20 2.43 -30.70
C PHE A 591 -11.90 1.61 -30.80
N PHE A 592 -12.00 0.30 -31.01
CA PHE A 592 -10.81 -0.53 -31.19
C PHE A 592 -10.06 -0.20 -32.48
N CYS A 593 -10.77 0.02 -33.59
CA CYS A 593 -10.16 0.49 -34.85
C CYS A 593 -9.42 1.81 -34.67
N PHE A 594 -10.03 2.77 -33.97
CA PHE A 594 -9.38 4.03 -33.62
C PHE A 594 -8.12 3.77 -32.79
N MET A 595 -8.26 3.06 -31.67
CA MET A 595 -7.19 2.86 -30.70
C MET A 595 -5.99 2.16 -31.34
N PHE A 596 -6.21 1.07 -32.08
CA PHE A 596 -5.13 0.34 -32.72
C PHE A 596 -4.47 1.13 -33.85
N SER A 597 -5.27 1.86 -34.65
CA SER A 597 -4.73 2.70 -35.74
C SER A 597 -3.97 3.93 -35.21
N TRP A 598 -4.45 4.54 -34.12
CA TRP A 598 -3.89 5.78 -33.57
C TRP A 598 -2.48 5.58 -32.98
N VAL A 599 -2.24 4.42 -32.37
CA VAL A 599 -0.95 4.10 -31.73
C VAL A 599 0.01 3.30 -32.62
N GLU A 600 -0.43 2.88 -33.81
CA GLU A 600 0.41 2.13 -34.75
C GLU A 600 1.52 3.03 -35.31
N ILE A 601 2.76 2.55 -35.28
CA ILE A 601 3.94 3.31 -35.72
C ILE A 601 4.72 2.57 -36.81
N VAL A 602 4.65 1.24 -36.88
CA VAL A 602 5.49 0.42 -37.76
C VAL A 602 5.15 0.70 -39.23
N PHE A 603 3.90 0.50 -39.64
CA PHE A 603 3.48 0.78 -41.01
C PHE A 603 3.49 2.27 -41.29
N ALA A 604 3.03 3.07 -40.32
CA ALA A 604 3.01 4.52 -40.48
C ALA A 604 4.42 5.06 -40.77
N ARG A 605 5.47 4.56 -40.10
CA ARG A 605 6.86 4.99 -40.31
C ARG A 605 7.42 4.54 -41.67
N ILE A 606 7.20 3.29 -42.06
CA ILE A 606 7.80 2.76 -43.29
C ILE A 606 7.10 3.29 -44.54
N LEU A 607 5.79 3.57 -44.46
CA LEU A 607 5.01 4.06 -45.60
C LEU A 607 5.08 5.58 -45.78
N THR A 608 5.72 6.34 -44.88
CA THR A 608 5.80 7.82 -44.95
C THR A 608 7.23 8.35 -44.86
N VAL A 609 7.98 8.15 -45.94
CA VAL A 609 9.38 8.54 -46.07
C VAL A 609 9.53 10.06 -46.22
N THR A 610 8.82 10.66 -47.18
CA THR A 610 8.99 12.08 -47.55
C THR A 610 7.80 12.95 -47.15
N SER A 611 6.57 12.42 -47.19
CA SER A 611 5.35 13.14 -46.80
C SER A 611 4.33 12.20 -46.13
N GLY A 612 3.24 12.76 -45.59
CA GLY A 612 2.19 11.99 -44.92
C GLY A 612 2.48 11.57 -43.47
N LYS A 613 3.55 12.09 -42.86
CA LYS A 613 4.02 11.65 -41.53
C LYS A 613 2.92 11.75 -40.44
N PRO A 614 2.75 10.75 -39.58
CA PRO A 614 1.83 10.75 -38.46
C PRO A 614 2.34 11.62 -37.30
N ILE A 615 1.43 11.93 -36.38
CA ILE A 615 1.66 12.73 -35.18
C ILE A 615 2.71 12.11 -34.25
N SER A 616 2.76 10.78 -34.16
CA SER A 616 3.75 10.05 -33.38
C SER A 616 5.19 10.28 -33.87
N MET A 617 5.37 10.37 -35.20
CA MET A 617 6.66 10.71 -35.80
C MET A 617 6.99 12.19 -35.67
N ALA A 618 5.99 13.08 -35.74
CA ALA A 618 6.19 14.50 -35.51
C ALA A 618 6.67 14.79 -34.08
N VAL A 619 6.06 14.16 -33.06
CA VAL A 619 6.54 14.24 -31.67
C VAL A 619 7.98 13.73 -31.56
N SER A 620 8.30 12.60 -32.20
CA SER A 620 9.65 12.03 -32.16
C SER A 620 10.69 12.94 -32.82
N ALA A 621 10.31 13.65 -33.89
CA ALA A 621 11.19 14.57 -34.62
C ALA A 621 11.52 15.86 -33.84
N LEU A 622 10.75 16.20 -32.80
CA LEU A 622 11.02 17.35 -31.94
C LEU A 622 12.18 17.11 -30.96
N PHE A 623 12.57 15.86 -30.73
CA PHE A 623 13.74 15.53 -29.92
C PHE A 623 15.03 15.78 -30.72
N SER A 624 15.78 16.79 -30.30
CA SER A 624 17.05 17.19 -30.92
C SER A 624 18.07 17.65 -29.86
N PHE A 625 19.26 18.05 -30.29
CA PHE A 625 20.33 18.53 -29.39
C PHE A 625 19.88 19.68 -28.48
N ARG A 626 18.95 20.52 -28.94
CA ARG A 626 18.27 21.55 -28.12
C ARG A 626 16.77 21.32 -28.16
N THR A 627 16.30 20.37 -27.37
CA THR A 627 14.87 20.02 -27.29
C THR A 627 14.10 21.07 -26.51
N ASP A 628 13.06 21.65 -27.13
CA ASP A 628 12.03 22.41 -26.43
C ASP A 628 11.03 21.45 -25.80
N ILE A 629 11.19 21.18 -24.51
CA ILE A 629 10.33 20.24 -23.78
C ILE A 629 8.89 20.77 -23.76
N GLY A 630 8.67 22.07 -23.65
CA GLY A 630 7.35 22.70 -23.65
C GLY A 630 6.61 22.45 -24.98
N LEU A 631 7.32 22.61 -26.10
CA LEU A 631 6.79 22.31 -27.43
C LEU A 631 6.46 20.82 -27.61
N VAL A 632 7.36 19.93 -27.17
CA VAL A 632 7.11 18.47 -27.17
C VAL A 632 5.88 18.12 -26.34
N MET A 633 5.75 18.69 -25.14
CA MET A 633 4.60 18.45 -24.26
C MET A 633 3.32 18.98 -24.89
N ALA A 634 3.32 20.17 -25.51
CA ALA A 634 2.15 20.70 -26.21
C ALA A 634 1.71 19.81 -27.39
N MET A 635 2.65 19.36 -28.21
CA MET A 635 2.37 18.40 -29.29
C MET A 635 1.81 17.08 -28.74
N THR A 636 2.33 16.62 -27.59
CA THR A 636 1.86 15.41 -26.91
C THR A 636 0.44 15.59 -26.35
N VAL A 637 0.11 16.75 -25.74
CA VAL A 637 -1.26 17.06 -25.29
C VAL A 637 -2.24 16.98 -26.47
N LEU A 638 -1.89 17.60 -27.60
CA LEU A 638 -2.72 17.57 -28.80
C LEU A 638 -2.94 16.14 -29.33
N SER A 639 -1.97 15.25 -29.17
CA SER A 639 -2.11 13.84 -29.56
C SER A 639 -3.09 13.03 -28.68
N ILE A 640 -3.35 13.49 -27.45
CA ILE A 640 -4.27 12.83 -26.50
C ILE A 640 -5.72 13.22 -26.78
N ILE A 641 -5.96 14.44 -27.29
CA ILE A 641 -7.32 15.00 -27.47
C ILE A 641 -8.22 14.10 -28.33
N PRO A 642 -7.81 13.61 -29.53
CA PRO A 642 -8.65 12.75 -30.35
C PRO A 642 -9.04 11.44 -29.64
N GLY A 643 -8.12 10.85 -28.88
CA GLY A 643 -8.41 9.66 -28.08
C GLY A 643 -9.40 9.93 -26.94
N ALA A 644 -9.26 11.07 -26.25
CA ALA A 644 -10.19 11.48 -25.20
C ALA A 644 -11.60 11.74 -25.77
N LEU A 645 -11.70 12.39 -26.93
CA LEU A 645 -12.96 12.60 -27.64
C LEU A 645 -13.60 11.28 -28.04
N MET A 646 -12.82 10.33 -28.56
CA MET A 646 -13.34 9.01 -28.92
C MET A 646 -13.92 8.27 -27.70
N ILE A 647 -13.20 8.28 -26.56
CA ILE A 647 -13.72 7.70 -25.32
C ILE A 647 -15.02 8.40 -24.89
N TYR A 648 -15.07 9.74 -24.97
CA TYR A 648 -16.26 10.51 -24.66
C TYR A 648 -17.46 10.04 -25.50
N PHE A 649 -17.34 9.93 -26.82
CA PHE A 649 -18.45 9.51 -27.68
C PHE A 649 -18.90 8.05 -27.46
N VAL A 650 -17.98 7.15 -27.14
CA VAL A 650 -18.28 5.71 -27.05
C VAL A 650 -18.69 5.26 -25.63
N ARG A 651 -18.45 6.08 -24.58
CA ARG A 651 -18.69 5.69 -23.16
C ARG A 651 -20.07 5.06 -22.89
N ASN A 652 -21.13 5.59 -23.49
CA ASN A 652 -22.51 5.11 -23.29
C ASN A 652 -22.79 3.77 -23.99
N HIS A 653 -22.01 3.45 -25.04
CA HIS A 653 -22.13 2.22 -25.82
C HIS A 653 -21.27 1.10 -25.23
N ILE A 654 -20.05 1.43 -24.78
CA ILE A 654 -19.15 0.48 -24.09
C ILE A 654 -19.84 -0.11 -22.86
N ALA A 655 -20.49 0.74 -22.04
CA ALA A 655 -21.18 0.30 -20.83
C ALA A 655 -22.30 -0.71 -21.13
N LYS A 656 -23.03 -0.55 -22.24
CA LYS A 656 -24.12 -1.44 -22.66
C LYS A 656 -23.62 -2.76 -23.27
N GLY A 657 -22.50 -2.72 -24.01
CA GLY A 657 -21.90 -3.92 -24.60
C GLY A 657 -21.46 -4.95 -23.56
N PHE A 658 -21.00 -4.51 -22.39
CA PHE A 658 -20.61 -5.41 -21.30
C PHE A 658 -21.78 -5.99 -20.51
N THR A 659 -22.94 -5.33 -20.49
CA THR A 659 -24.13 -5.81 -19.75
C THR A 659 -24.90 -6.91 -20.47
N ILE A 660 -24.90 -6.94 -21.82
CA ILE A 660 -25.65 -7.93 -22.60
C ILE A 660 -25.13 -9.36 -22.36
N LYS A 661 -23.85 -9.51 -22.00
CA LYS A 661 -23.24 -10.82 -21.72
C LYS A 661 -23.52 -11.38 -20.32
N GLN A 662 -24.07 -10.58 -19.40
CA GLN A 662 -24.31 -11.00 -18.00
C GLN A 662 -25.72 -11.55 -17.75
N VAL A 663 -26.60 -11.57 -18.76
CA VAL A 663 -28.01 -11.97 -18.60
C VAL A 663 -28.31 -13.39 -19.13
N ASN A 664 -27.30 -14.15 -19.58
CA ASN A 664 -27.45 -15.56 -19.96
C ASN A 664 -26.64 -16.48 -19.05
#